data_AF-A0A543I108-F1
#
_entry.id   AF-A0A543I108-F1
#
_cell.length_a   1.000
_cell.length_b   1.000
_cell.length_c   1.000
_cell.angle_alpha   90.00
_cell.angle_beta   90.00
_cell.angle_gamma   90.00
#
_symmetry.space_group_name_H-M   'P 1'
#
loop_
_entity.id
_entity.type
_entity.pdbx_description
1 polymer ?
#
loop_
_entity_poly.entity_id
_entity_poly.type
_entity_poly.pdbx_seq_one_letter_code
_entity_poly.pdbx_strand_id
1 'polypeptide(L)'
;MSESAASTGTRRSTEHQDVHFDLSFLGDEHRTADYTLRSAGRSYPLARHTAESLADAGLDGDVGIGTTPPTHVARAVEAPTAVVGLSRVLGPPDGNGFPTLAAMAVSTPGDGGRYSLDDVARAVVFLNPSVSVLTPGTAGTVLGHIGSAHHLPELQLAIKAMGTHWNDPVPMVDDTGHPVLGPDGKQYFTYELAPMVANSAVSVGGQSKAAIYSDDALQGARWHLDPGVSHVDVSQPTRQGEDTATGEQGSPTRALVAANASGYHVSLADGGPNYGLAVTVNGLSDDFVLDLTVTNSYLRHTSLFVSFLHGDGKTPIVVDDNIWTELIKGAMKPVVEAWLRLGIDPGFGQALLDLIESRDNTLKFAGLLGAESTFLGIPVSQAEKNLTFSLPRDGGPVGRIRLLVGSLGTPSGNEWDPMAAWLGIAMTSVIDLAIPTYALISTAGEESDTLFDSIFKNVPFLAGLALDVYTIGKDIFTGDANTGADLKDALISLSSSLVTKVLTASDVAAQLALYFGAEEAEEAIPYVGWALKALAMEAAVEQLAQTIGEVISSPRVVEFDLTVTMNAVITLTPADVNGHPGEFPSTATTVAVTAQFSDSTTRTWTGPVDVTNRSSLTIHWDDVPVGGTVTFVVAMFSAEGWGVGKGQSASVANEINDKDAGVLSVSIAVAQQLYPLSADTSYGHHAVLTHTEGTGYAWKETAQAPTETAESLGSGPSGHVLEALGAITLSDDLGIIGYGWEASGLGIPPVDADGPDTELDTMQNIGFRPVAGDSSPTWPQAGYMTAPAGYSKAPLLLYLRSASEGGPELAGPGLFFLDPSGDAKGGFHLRKVTAVTSADVPMDDPTRRFDLATGTSWGRFASLPTSLAIHTNGYVVGVNPAADNMQILRLSSAGVPDAQAPWACMPLGPGTGPGRLGGPALTCIRPDQTILVLEAGNRRIQAFSRGGHPVAAFPTTPTPYWIPLVSHAPEGTDVVHLSMSSDVAGYLYVLSQNGNGYDPSDFHLDVYAPTGAHLMHQEGLVAGGLAVDLWRNVYTLNFQQIAGPGGRTEPSLSEYLPHTPHTPTQGPVQAEETRP
;
A
#
# COMPACT_ATOMS: atom_id res chain seq x y z
N MET A 1 -43.65 -24.57 3.88
CA MET A 1 -45.11 -24.36 3.77
C MET A 1 -45.32 -23.11 2.95
N SER A 2 -46.15 -23.18 1.91
CA SER A 2 -46.41 -22.11 0.96
C SER A 2 -47.35 -21.06 1.55
N GLU A 3 -46.94 -19.79 1.62
CA GLU A 3 -47.87 -18.67 1.70
C GLU A 3 -47.20 -17.35 1.25
N SER A 4 -47.59 -16.91 0.05
CA SER A 4 -47.91 -15.52 -0.32
C SER A 4 -47.01 -14.39 0.20
N ALA A 5 -45.93 -14.08 -0.53
CA ALA A 5 -45.31 -12.77 -0.50
C ALA A 5 -46.24 -11.75 -1.19
N ALA A 6 -47.01 -11.03 -0.39
CA ALA A 6 -47.81 -9.90 -0.85
C ALA A 6 -46.88 -8.73 -1.21
N SER A 7 -47.00 -8.27 -2.45
CA SER A 7 -46.47 -7.01 -2.98
C SER A 7 -46.79 -5.84 -2.04
N THR A 8 -45.80 -5.38 -1.27
CA THR A 8 -45.76 -4.00 -0.74
C THR A 8 -45.03 -3.14 -1.76
N GLY A 9 -45.72 -2.80 -2.85
CA GLY A 9 -45.26 -1.79 -3.79
C GLY A 9 -45.38 -0.40 -3.17
N THR A 10 -44.30 0.11 -2.59
CA THR A 10 -44.13 1.55 -2.40
C THR A 10 -44.17 2.18 -3.80
N ARG A 11 -45.17 3.02 -4.09
CA ARG A 11 -45.24 3.75 -5.36
C ARG A 11 -43.99 4.64 -5.45
N ARG A 12 -43.03 4.28 -6.30
CA ARG A 12 -41.93 5.17 -6.70
C ARG A 12 -42.54 6.47 -7.22
N SER A 13 -42.15 7.62 -6.67
CA SER A 13 -42.52 8.92 -7.23
C SER A 13 -41.77 9.07 -8.55
N THR A 14 -42.51 9.17 -9.65
CA THR A 14 -41.92 9.33 -10.97
C THR A 14 -42.40 10.62 -11.59
N GLU A 15 -41.45 11.46 -12.00
CA GLU A 15 -41.71 12.69 -12.73
C GLU A 15 -41.60 12.41 -14.23
N HIS A 16 -42.35 13.16 -15.03
CA HIS A 16 -42.24 13.09 -16.48
C HIS A 16 -41.50 14.34 -16.96
N GLN A 17 -40.41 14.15 -17.68
CA GLN A 17 -39.62 15.24 -18.26
C GLN A 17 -39.32 14.99 -19.73
N ASP A 18 -39.13 16.06 -20.48
CA ASP A 18 -38.58 15.95 -21.83
C ASP A 18 -37.05 15.79 -21.72
N VAL A 19 -36.49 14.82 -22.45
CA VAL A 19 -35.06 14.52 -22.45
C VAL A 19 -34.49 14.85 -23.81
N HIS A 20 -33.41 15.63 -23.83
CA HIS A 20 -32.79 16.21 -25.00
C HIS A 20 -31.35 15.70 -25.17
N PHE A 21 -30.98 15.33 -26.40
CA PHE A 21 -29.62 14.91 -26.73
C PHE A 21 -29.08 15.72 -27.91
N ASP A 22 -27.82 16.19 -27.80
CA ASP A 22 -27.03 16.65 -28.94
C ASP A 22 -26.23 15.49 -29.56
N LEU A 23 -26.76 14.94 -30.65
CA LEU A 23 -26.12 13.91 -31.48
C LEU A 23 -25.30 14.48 -32.65
N SER A 24 -25.05 15.80 -32.71
CA SER A 24 -24.35 16.41 -33.86
C SER A 24 -22.91 15.92 -34.05
N PHE A 25 -22.28 15.41 -32.99
CA PHE A 25 -20.93 14.83 -33.03
C PHE A 25 -20.85 13.54 -33.85
N LEU A 26 -21.98 12.90 -34.17
CA LEU A 26 -22.07 11.71 -35.03
C LEU A 26 -21.97 12.03 -36.53
N GLY A 27 -21.81 13.31 -36.91
CA GLY A 27 -21.76 13.72 -38.31
C GLY A 27 -23.14 13.68 -39.00
N ASP A 28 -23.18 13.53 -40.33
CA ASP A 28 -24.44 13.63 -41.07
C ASP A 28 -25.43 12.48 -40.79
N GLU A 29 -24.97 11.35 -40.25
CA GLU A 29 -25.81 10.17 -39.98
C GLU A 29 -26.92 10.46 -38.95
N HIS A 30 -26.66 11.36 -38.00
CA HIS A 30 -27.66 11.78 -37.00
C HIS A 30 -28.92 12.40 -37.62
N ARG A 31 -28.86 12.80 -38.89
CA ARG A 31 -29.95 13.49 -39.60
C ARG A 31 -30.89 12.52 -40.31
N THR A 32 -30.45 11.27 -40.51
CA THR A 32 -31.11 10.30 -41.37
C THR A 32 -31.52 9.02 -40.64
N ALA A 33 -30.85 8.69 -39.54
CA ALA A 33 -31.15 7.51 -38.74
C ALA A 33 -32.31 7.76 -37.76
N ASP A 34 -33.05 6.70 -37.45
CA ASP A 34 -34.02 6.69 -36.36
C ASP A 34 -33.31 6.28 -35.06
N TYR A 35 -33.59 7.01 -33.97
CA TYR A 35 -33.00 6.76 -32.67
C TYR A 35 -34.08 6.46 -31.62
N THR A 36 -33.71 5.61 -30.66
CA THR A 36 -34.56 5.26 -29.52
C THR A 36 -33.81 5.56 -28.23
N LEU A 37 -34.43 6.32 -27.33
CA LEU A 37 -33.93 6.49 -25.96
C LEU A 37 -34.40 5.32 -25.10
N ARG A 38 -33.46 4.62 -24.47
CA ARG A 38 -33.71 3.67 -23.38
C ARG A 38 -33.40 4.36 -22.05
N SER A 39 -34.41 4.44 -21.17
CA SER A 39 -34.30 5.03 -19.84
C SER A 39 -35.27 4.34 -18.88
N ALA A 40 -34.82 4.01 -17.66
CA ALA A 40 -35.61 3.34 -16.61
C ALA A 40 -36.42 2.11 -17.11
N GLY A 41 -35.77 1.21 -17.86
CA GLY A 41 -36.40 0.00 -18.41
C GLY A 41 -37.41 0.24 -19.54
N ARG A 42 -37.50 1.47 -20.09
CA ARG A 42 -38.48 1.81 -21.13
C ARG A 42 -37.83 2.41 -22.38
N SER A 43 -38.49 2.18 -23.52
CA SER A 43 -38.15 2.78 -24.82
C SER A 43 -39.00 4.02 -25.09
N TYR A 44 -38.34 5.08 -25.54
CA TYR A 44 -38.96 6.31 -26.01
C TYR A 44 -38.44 6.64 -27.40
N PRO A 45 -39.31 6.94 -28.38
CA PRO A 45 -38.87 7.46 -29.67
C PRO A 45 -38.08 8.76 -29.47
N LEU A 46 -36.89 8.84 -30.04
CA LEU A 46 -36.04 10.03 -29.96
C LEU A 46 -36.17 10.81 -31.28
N ALA A 47 -36.99 11.85 -31.26
CA ALA A 47 -37.33 12.62 -32.46
C ALA A 47 -36.38 13.79 -32.66
N ARG A 48 -36.01 14.07 -33.91
CA ARG A 48 -35.20 15.24 -34.23
C ARG A 48 -35.95 16.54 -33.93
N HIS A 49 -35.24 17.50 -33.36
CA HIS A 49 -35.76 18.84 -33.14
C HIS A 49 -36.04 19.58 -34.45
N THR A 50 -37.15 20.30 -34.51
CA THR A 50 -37.43 21.35 -35.49
C THR A 50 -37.13 22.71 -34.84
N ALA A 51 -37.04 23.79 -35.63
CA ALA A 51 -36.90 25.13 -35.07
C ALA A 51 -38.05 25.48 -34.11
N GLU A 52 -39.26 25.03 -34.43
CA GLU A 52 -40.44 25.18 -33.56
C GLU A 52 -40.30 24.38 -32.26
N SER A 53 -39.87 23.10 -32.32
CA SER A 53 -39.76 22.30 -31.10
C SER A 53 -38.58 22.68 -30.21
N LEU A 54 -37.56 23.35 -30.74
CA LEU A 54 -36.50 24.00 -29.94
C LEU A 54 -37.03 25.25 -29.23
N ALA A 55 -37.77 26.10 -29.95
CA ALA A 55 -38.38 27.30 -29.38
C ALA A 55 -39.42 26.96 -28.30
N ASP A 56 -40.26 25.97 -28.54
CA ASP A 56 -41.25 25.47 -27.57
C ASP A 56 -40.60 24.96 -26.28
N ALA A 57 -39.39 24.39 -26.40
CA ALA A 57 -38.61 23.90 -25.27
C ALA A 57 -37.72 24.98 -24.61
N GLY A 58 -37.75 26.22 -25.13
CA GLY A 58 -36.89 27.32 -24.66
C GLY A 58 -35.39 27.06 -24.89
N LEU A 59 -35.07 26.37 -25.99
CA LEU A 59 -33.73 25.90 -26.37
C LEU A 59 -33.22 26.56 -27.68
N ASP A 60 -33.92 27.58 -28.17
CA ASP A 60 -33.62 28.33 -29.39
C ASP A 60 -32.70 29.56 -29.17
N GLY A 61 -32.42 29.91 -27.91
CA GLY A 61 -31.62 31.08 -27.53
C GLY A 61 -30.11 30.82 -27.48
N ASP A 62 -29.32 31.91 -27.55
CA ASP A 62 -27.85 31.98 -27.54
C ASP A 62 -27.27 31.34 -26.26
N VAL A 63 -27.19 30.02 -26.28
CA VAL A 63 -26.47 29.19 -25.31
C VAL A 63 -25.01 29.63 -25.37
N GLY A 64 -24.38 29.94 -24.23
CA GLY A 64 -23.07 30.61 -24.16
C GLY A 64 -21.99 30.06 -25.13
N ILE A 65 -20.97 30.87 -25.41
CA ILE A 65 -19.88 30.53 -26.36
C ILE A 65 -19.40 29.08 -26.15
N GLY A 66 -19.74 28.18 -27.09
CA GLY A 66 -19.31 26.78 -27.10
C GLY A 66 -20.40 25.71 -26.96
N THR A 67 -21.65 26.06 -26.60
CA THR A 67 -22.74 25.06 -26.45
C THR A 67 -23.63 24.98 -27.69
N THR A 68 -23.68 23.82 -28.34
CA THR A 68 -24.63 23.54 -29.44
C THR A 68 -26.02 23.21 -28.89
N PRO A 69 -27.10 23.73 -29.50
CA PRO A 69 -28.46 23.34 -29.11
C PRO A 69 -28.67 21.84 -29.38
N PRO A 70 -29.46 21.14 -28.53
CA PRO A 70 -29.69 19.71 -28.69
C PRO A 70 -30.38 19.41 -30.03
N THR A 71 -30.04 18.27 -30.63
CA THR A 71 -30.55 17.91 -31.95
C THR A 71 -31.79 17.03 -31.90
N HIS A 72 -32.04 16.35 -30.77
CA HIS A 72 -33.17 15.44 -30.60
C HIS A 72 -33.84 15.54 -29.22
N VAL A 73 -35.11 15.11 -29.14
CA VAL A 73 -35.93 15.09 -27.93
C VAL A 73 -36.76 13.82 -27.83
N ALA A 74 -36.81 13.24 -26.63
CA ALA A 74 -37.77 12.23 -26.21
C ALA A 74 -38.73 12.90 -25.23
N ARG A 75 -40.04 12.77 -25.47
CA ARG A 75 -41.06 13.48 -24.69
C ARG A 75 -41.63 12.62 -23.57
N ALA A 76 -41.96 13.27 -22.46
CA ALA A 76 -42.61 12.63 -21.31
C ALA A 76 -41.88 11.35 -20.85
N VAL A 77 -40.55 11.43 -20.80
CA VAL A 77 -39.69 10.37 -20.29
C VAL A 77 -39.92 10.25 -18.79
N GLU A 78 -40.10 9.02 -18.31
CA GLU A 78 -40.27 8.78 -16.89
C GLU A 78 -38.89 8.86 -16.23
N ALA A 79 -38.70 9.86 -15.39
CA ALA A 79 -37.49 10.09 -14.63
C ALA A 79 -37.76 9.72 -13.16
N PRO A 80 -37.06 8.70 -12.61
CA PRO A 80 -37.16 8.41 -11.20
C PRO A 80 -36.49 9.52 -10.38
N THR A 81 -37.14 10.01 -9.33
CA THR A 81 -36.74 11.24 -8.62
C THR A 81 -35.65 11.04 -7.55
N ALA A 82 -35.18 9.81 -7.35
CA ALA A 82 -34.28 9.47 -6.24
C ALA A 82 -33.14 8.51 -6.61
N VAL A 83 -32.94 8.21 -7.90
CA VAL A 83 -31.97 7.19 -8.33
C VAL A 83 -31.07 7.74 -9.44
N VAL A 84 -29.83 7.26 -9.47
CA VAL A 84 -28.91 7.49 -10.60
C VAL A 84 -29.19 6.42 -11.65
N GLY A 85 -29.18 6.81 -12.93
CA GLY A 85 -29.47 5.91 -14.05
C GLY A 85 -28.56 6.14 -15.24
N LEU A 86 -28.54 5.19 -16.18
CA LEU A 86 -27.85 5.32 -17.46
C LEU A 86 -28.87 5.47 -18.60
N SER A 87 -28.99 6.68 -19.14
CA SER A 87 -29.80 6.96 -20.33
C SER A 87 -28.99 6.63 -21.58
N ARG A 88 -29.57 5.81 -22.47
CA ARG A 88 -28.87 5.24 -23.64
C ARG A 88 -29.63 5.54 -24.91
N VAL A 89 -28.98 6.12 -25.90
CA VAL A 89 -29.56 6.38 -27.22
C VAL A 89 -29.09 5.28 -28.17
N LEU A 90 -30.02 4.42 -28.57
CA LEU A 90 -29.77 3.34 -29.52
C LEU A 90 -30.09 3.81 -30.94
N GLY A 91 -29.18 3.53 -31.87
CA GLY A 91 -29.36 3.74 -33.30
C GLY A 91 -29.84 2.48 -34.01
N PRO A 92 -29.88 2.51 -35.36
CA PRO A 92 -30.23 1.36 -36.17
C PRO A 92 -29.29 0.17 -35.89
N PRO A 93 -29.78 -1.08 -35.97
CA PRO A 93 -28.92 -2.24 -35.82
C PRO A 93 -27.81 -2.31 -36.87
N ASP A 94 -26.66 -2.89 -36.49
CA ASP A 94 -25.51 -3.13 -37.35
C ASP A 94 -25.79 -4.24 -38.40
N GLY A 95 -24.76 -4.62 -39.16
CA GLY A 95 -24.86 -5.68 -40.16
C GLY A 95 -25.19 -7.07 -39.59
N ASN A 96 -25.00 -7.29 -38.29
CA ASN A 96 -25.31 -8.52 -37.58
C ASN A 96 -26.67 -8.46 -36.85
N GLY A 97 -27.35 -7.30 -36.87
CA GLY A 97 -28.62 -7.09 -36.20
C GLY A 97 -28.51 -6.67 -34.74
N PHE A 98 -27.32 -6.28 -34.27
CA PHE A 98 -27.11 -5.76 -32.92
C PHE A 98 -27.37 -4.25 -32.87
N PRO A 99 -28.08 -3.73 -31.86
CA PRO A 99 -28.35 -2.30 -31.75
C PRO A 99 -27.05 -1.50 -31.64
N THR A 100 -26.91 -0.42 -32.41
CA THR A 100 -25.77 0.50 -32.27
C THR A 100 -26.00 1.48 -31.12
N LEU A 101 -24.94 1.90 -30.45
CA LEU A 101 -25.02 2.85 -29.34
C LEU A 101 -24.54 4.23 -29.79
N ALA A 102 -25.49 5.13 -30.02
CA ALA A 102 -25.24 6.45 -30.57
C ALA A 102 -24.74 7.44 -29.51
N ALA A 103 -25.34 7.43 -28.32
CA ALA A 103 -24.94 8.27 -27.20
C ALA A 103 -25.37 7.64 -25.85
N MET A 104 -24.77 8.10 -24.77
CA MET A 104 -25.20 7.77 -23.40
C MET A 104 -24.97 8.95 -22.47
N ALA A 105 -25.70 8.99 -21.36
CA ALA A 105 -25.48 9.95 -20.29
C ALA A 105 -25.90 9.36 -18.94
N VAL A 106 -25.19 9.74 -17.87
CA VAL A 106 -25.59 9.44 -16.50
C VAL A 106 -26.66 10.43 -16.09
N SER A 107 -27.87 9.94 -15.81
CA SER A 107 -28.98 10.77 -15.36
C SER A 107 -29.02 10.84 -13.84
N THR A 108 -29.13 12.05 -13.30
CA THR A 108 -29.31 12.29 -11.86
C THR A 108 -30.57 13.13 -11.60
N PRO A 109 -31.26 12.95 -10.47
CA PRO A 109 -32.40 13.79 -10.11
C PRO A 109 -32.09 15.28 -10.20
N GLY A 110 -32.84 16.00 -11.05
CA GLY A 110 -32.70 17.44 -11.24
C GLY A 110 -31.66 17.89 -12.28
N ASP A 111 -31.08 16.97 -13.06
CA ASP A 111 -30.14 17.31 -14.15
C ASP A 111 -30.78 18.07 -15.34
N GLY A 112 -32.11 18.19 -15.35
CA GLY A 112 -32.85 18.94 -16.37
C GLY A 112 -32.94 18.22 -17.73
N GLY A 113 -32.49 16.96 -17.82
CA GLY A 113 -32.67 16.10 -18.99
C GLY A 113 -32.01 16.62 -20.26
N ARG A 114 -30.86 17.32 -20.20
CA ARG A 114 -30.16 17.84 -21.37
C ARG A 114 -28.75 17.28 -21.44
N TYR A 115 -28.46 16.52 -22.49
CA TYR A 115 -27.19 15.82 -22.64
C TYR A 115 -26.51 16.14 -23.97
N SER A 116 -25.18 16.17 -23.95
CA SER A 116 -24.31 16.55 -25.06
C SER A 116 -23.12 15.60 -25.19
N LEU A 117 -22.19 15.90 -26.09
CA LEU A 117 -20.91 15.19 -26.19
C LEU A 117 -20.12 15.19 -24.86
N ASP A 118 -20.26 16.25 -24.07
CA ASP A 118 -19.65 16.34 -22.75
C ASP A 118 -20.17 15.25 -21.81
N ASP A 119 -21.48 15.02 -21.80
CA ASP A 119 -22.13 13.99 -20.98
C ASP A 119 -21.80 12.57 -21.45
N VAL A 120 -21.59 12.37 -22.76
CA VAL A 120 -21.08 11.10 -23.30
C VAL A 120 -19.66 10.83 -22.77
N ALA A 121 -18.77 11.82 -22.84
CA ALA A 121 -17.40 11.71 -22.33
C ALA A 121 -17.39 11.44 -20.82
N ARG A 122 -18.23 12.16 -20.04
CA ARG A 122 -18.38 11.93 -18.61
C ARG A 122 -18.93 10.54 -18.29
N ALA A 123 -19.91 10.05 -19.04
CA ALA A 123 -20.48 8.72 -18.84
C ALA A 123 -19.46 7.60 -19.09
N VAL A 124 -18.61 7.72 -20.11
CA VAL A 124 -17.51 6.77 -20.37
C VAL A 124 -16.59 6.64 -19.17
N VAL A 125 -16.19 7.77 -18.56
CA VAL A 125 -15.32 7.78 -17.36
C VAL A 125 -16.09 7.31 -16.12
N PHE A 126 -17.35 7.72 -15.98
CA PHE A 126 -18.19 7.38 -14.82
C PHE A 126 -18.47 5.89 -14.72
N LEU A 127 -18.51 5.15 -15.84
CA LEU A 127 -18.67 3.70 -15.86
C LEU A 127 -17.45 2.93 -15.34
N ASN A 128 -16.31 3.60 -15.11
CA ASN A 128 -15.24 3.00 -14.31
C ASN A 128 -15.75 2.83 -12.87
N PRO A 129 -15.79 1.61 -12.32
CA PRO A 129 -16.33 1.38 -10.97
C PRO A 129 -15.44 1.98 -9.86
N SER A 130 -14.20 2.39 -10.18
CA SER A 130 -13.36 3.26 -9.33
C SER A 130 -13.79 4.73 -9.34
N VAL A 131 -14.81 5.10 -10.11
CA VAL A 131 -15.41 6.44 -10.17
C VAL A 131 -16.92 6.39 -9.89
N SER A 132 -17.62 5.35 -10.36
CA SER A 132 -19.07 5.24 -10.27
C SER A 132 -19.63 5.39 -8.85
N VAL A 133 -20.76 6.09 -8.74
CA VAL A 133 -21.47 6.29 -7.47
C VAL A 133 -22.98 6.44 -7.71
N LEU A 134 -23.84 5.70 -7.00
CA LEU A 134 -25.29 5.67 -7.33
C LEU A 134 -26.21 6.47 -6.41
N THR A 135 -25.65 7.29 -5.52
CA THR A 135 -26.42 8.30 -4.76
C THR A 135 -26.46 9.60 -5.54
N PRO A 136 -27.66 10.16 -5.80
CA PRO A 136 -27.86 11.38 -6.58
C PRO A 136 -26.89 12.54 -6.31
N GLY A 137 -26.80 13.00 -5.05
CA GLY A 137 -25.99 14.17 -4.70
C GLY A 137 -24.48 13.94 -4.89
N THR A 138 -24.01 12.76 -4.48
CA THR A 138 -22.62 12.32 -4.64
C THR A 138 -22.27 12.14 -6.12
N ALA A 139 -23.18 11.57 -6.92
CA ALA A 139 -23.03 11.42 -8.36
C ALA A 139 -22.92 12.76 -9.09
N GLY A 140 -23.73 13.76 -8.71
CA GLY A 140 -23.60 15.12 -9.24
C GLY A 140 -22.22 15.71 -8.97
N THR A 141 -21.68 15.49 -7.77
CA THR A 141 -20.34 15.97 -7.37
C THR A 141 -19.23 15.25 -8.17
N VAL A 142 -19.31 13.92 -8.28
CA VAL A 142 -18.37 13.11 -9.09
C VAL A 142 -18.40 13.51 -10.57
N LEU A 143 -19.59 13.66 -11.17
CA LEU A 143 -19.73 14.14 -12.55
C LEU A 143 -19.19 15.57 -12.74
N GLY A 144 -19.23 16.38 -11.68
CA GLY A 144 -18.60 17.70 -11.62
C GLY A 144 -17.07 17.61 -11.70
N HIS A 145 -16.46 16.74 -10.89
CA HIS A 145 -15.01 16.48 -10.93
C HIS A 145 -14.55 15.98 -12.30
N ILE A 146 -15.26 15.01 -12.89
CA ILE A 146 -14.99 14.54 -14.26
C ILE A 146 -15.11 15.70 -15.27
N GLY A 147 -16.16 16.51 -15.14
CA GLY A 147 -16.41 17.68 -15.98
C GLY A 147 -15.33 18.76 -15.91
N SER A 148 -14.59 18.82 -14.80
CA SER A 148 -13.52 19.80 -14.56
C SER A 148 -12.13 19.29 -14.95
N ALA A 149 -11.99 18.01 -15.31
CA ALA A 149 -10.71 17.42 -15.66
C ALA A 149 -10.10 18.09 -16.91
N HIS A 150 -8.83 18.45 -16.83
CA HIS A 150 -8.11 19.17 -17.89
C HIS A 150 -7.99 18.36 -19.19
N HIS A 151 -7.97 17.02 -19.11
CA HIS A 151 -7.91 16.14 -20.28
C HIS A 151 -9.28 15.81 -20.90
N LEU A 152 -10.40 16.24 -20.30
CA LEU A 152 -11.74 15.94 -20.84
C LEU A 152 -11.93 16.39 -22.31
N PRO A 153 -11.42 17.56 -22.75
CA PRO A 153 -11.50 17.97 -24.14
C PRO A 153 -10.81 17.01 -25.13
N GLU A 154 -9.76 16.29 -24.71
CA GLU A 154 -9.07 15.30 -25.54
C GLU A 154 -9.95 14.08 -25.78
N LEU A 155 -10.65 13.62 -24.73
CA LEU A 155 -11.63 12.54 -24.83
C LEU A 155 -12.82 12.94 -25.70
N GLN A 156 -13.36 14.15 -25.54
CA GLN A 156 -14.43 14.68 -26.39
C GLN A 156 -14.00 14.72 -27.87
N LEU A 157 -12.77 15.16 -28.14
CA LEU A 157 -12.21 15.19 -29.49
C LEU A 157 -12.06 13.79 -30.07
N ALA A 158 -11.61 12.82 -29.28
CA ALA A 158 -11.51 11.42 -29.70
C ALA A 158 -12.88 10.83 -30.06
N ILE A 159 -13.91 11.04 -29.23
CA ILE A 159 -15.28 10.58 -29.50
C ILE A 159 -15.82 11.23 -30.78
N LYS A 160 -15.65 12.55 -30.92
CA LYS A 160 -16.11 13.29 -32.11
C LYS A 160 -15.39 12.86 -33.38
N ALA A 161 -14.09 12.56 -33.31
CA ALA A 161 -13.30 12.10 -34.46
C ALA A 161 -13.75 10.73 -34.95
N MET A 162 -14.17 9.85 -34.04
CA MET A 162 -14.68 8.52 -34.38
C MET A 162 -16.13 8.53 -34.88
N GLY A 163 -16.90 9.59 -34.61
CA GLY A 163 -18.28 9.72 -35.09
C GLY A 163 -19.16 8.57 -34.60
N THR A 164 -19.85 7.87 -35.48
CA THR A 164 -20.68 6.70 -35.14
C THR A 164 -19.90 5.45 -34.71
N HIS A 165 -18.58 5.44 -34.89
CA HIS A 165 -17.69 4.35 -34.49
C HIS A 165 -16.88 4.66 -33.22
N TRP A 166 -17.35 5.59 -32.38
CA TRP A 166 -16.71 5.85 -31.07
C TRP A 166 -16.78 4.62 -30.14
N ASN A 167 -17.77 3.78 -30.37
CA ASN A 167 -17.85 2.39 -29.92
C ASN A 167 -18.49 1.54 -31.04
N ASP A 168 -18.24 0.23 -31.03
CA ASP A 168 -18.85 -0.71 -31.98
C ASP A 168 -19.43 -1.93 -31.25
N PRO A 169 -20.61 -2.46 -31.66
CA PRO A 169 -21.09 -3.74 -31.17
C PRO A 169 -20.25 -4.89 -31.75
N VAL A 170 -19.87 -5.83 -30.89
CA VAL A 170 -19.05 -6.99 -31.22
C VAL A 170 -19.79 -8.26 -30.79
N PRO A 171 -19.98 -9.24 -31.71
CA PRO A 171 -20.60 -10.52 -31.36
C PRO A 171 -19.77 -11.28 -30.33
N MET A 172 -20.41 -11.80 -29.29
CA MET A 172 -19.74 -12.70 -28.36
C MET A 172 -19.59 -14.10 -28.95
N VAL A 173 -18.39 -14.64 -28.82
CA VAL A 173 -18.07 -16.02 -29.19
C VAL A 173 -17.36 -16.72 -28.04
N ASP A 174 -17.53 -18.05 -27.96
CA ASP A 174 -16.81 -18.90 -27.00
C ASP A 174 -15.36 -19.13 -27.45
N ASP A 175 -14.59 -19.87 -26.63
CA ASP A 175 -13.17 -20.17 -26.91
C ASP A 175 -12.95 -20.98 -28.21
N THR A 176 -14.01 -21.57 -28.76
CA THR A 176 -13.99 -22.33 -30.03
C THR A 176 -14.46 -21.50 -31.22
N GLY A 177 -14.81 -20.23 -30.99
CA GLY A 177 -15.30 -19.30 -32.01
C GLY A 177 -16.79 -19.45 -32.33
N HIS A 178 -17.55 -20.21 -31.53
CA HIS A 178 -19.00 -20.33 -31.73
C HIS A 178 -19.78 -19.21 -31.03
N PRO A 179 -20.92 -18.77 -31.60
CA PRO A 179 -21.79 -17.78 -30.96
C PRO A 179 -22.21 -18.14 -29.53
N VAL A 180 -22.06 -17.21 -28.59
CA VAL A 180 -22.67 -17.33 -27.25
C VAL A 180 -24.14 -16.93 -27.37
N LEU A 181 -25.06 -17.84 -27.05
CA LEU A 181 -26.50 -17.64 -27.25
C LEU A 181 -27.24 -17.47 -25.92
N GLY A 182 -28.23 -16.58 -25.90
CA GLY A 182 -29.17 -16.41 -24.82
C GLY A 182 -30.28 -17.48 -24.81
N PRO A 183 -31.12 -17.51 -23.75
CA PRO A 183 -32.22 -18.48 -23.63
C PRO A 183 -33.24 -18.41 -24.77
N ASP A 184 -33.37 -17.26 -25.43
CA ASP A 184 -34.25 -17.04 -26.58
C ASP A 184 -33.61 -17.42 -27.94
N GLY A 185 -32.36 -17.89 -27.92
CA GLY A 185 -31.60 -18.29 -29.09
C GLY A 185 -30.91 -17.14 -29.84
N LYS A 186 -31.00 -15.90 -29.36
CA LYS A 186 -30.24 -14.77 -29.92
C LYS A 186 -28.81 -14.80 -29.45
N GLN A 187 -27.90 -14.28 -30.27
CA GLN A 187 -26.50 -14.14 -29.91
C GLN A 187 -26.29 -12.93 -29.00
N TYR A 188 -25.52 -13.11 -27.94
CA TYR A 188 -25.06 -12.00 -27.10
C TYR A 188 -24.00 -11.16 -27.81
N PHE A 189 -23.90 -9.88 -27.44
CA PHE A 189 -22.92 -8.94 -27.98
C PHE A 189 -22.42 -7.99 -26.87
N THR A 190 -21.22 -7.46 -27.03
CA THR A 190 -20.67 -6.38 -26.18
C THR A 190 -20.43 -5.14 -27.03
N TYR A 191 -20.39 -3.96 -26.42
CA TYR A 191 -19.77 -2.82 -27.11
C TYR A 191 -18.27 -2.81 -26.84
N GLU A 192 -17.47 -2.34 -27.80
CA GLU A 192 -16.05 -2.05 -27.63
C GLU A 192 -15.80 -0.57 -27.89
N LEU A 193 -15.10 0.11 -26.98
CA LEU A 193 -14.66 1.49 -27.22
C LEU A 193 -13.58 1.51 -28.30
N ALA A 194 -13.63 2.50 -29.18
CA ALA A 194 -12.54 2.74 -30.11
C ALA A 194 -11.22 2.96 -29.35
N PRO A 195 -10.06 2.42 -29.80
CA PRO A 195 -8.81 2.52 -29.05
C PRO A 195 -8.40 3.94 -28.67
N MET A 196 -8.67 4.93 -29.54
CA MET A 196 -8.40 6.34 -29.25
C MET A 196 -9.28 6.90 -28.13
N VAL A 197 -10.55 6.51 -28.07
CA VAL A 197 -11.49 6.93 -27.01
C VAL A 197 -11.05 6.31 -25.68
N ALA A 198 -10.76 5.01 -25.71
CA ALA A 198 -10.37 4.28 -24.51
C ALA A 198 -9.05 4.79 -23.91
N ASN A 199 -8.04 5.04 -24.74
CA ASN A 199 -6.77 5.63 -24.30
C ASN A 199 -6.93 7.05 -23.74
N SER A 200 -7.80 7.87 -24.33
CA SER A 200 -8.03 9.24 -23.85
C SER A 200 -8.79 9.28 -22.52
N ALA A 201 -9.62 8.27 -22.25
CA ALA A 201 -10.38 8.18 -21.00
C ALA A 201 -9.50 7.93 -19.77
N VAL A 202 -8.34 7.28 -19.93
CA VAL A 202 -7.40 6.96 -18.83
C VAL A 202 -6.94 8.22 -18.09
N SER A 203 -6.45 9.22 -18.83
CA SER A 203 -5.96 10.47 -18.22
C SER A 203 -7.06 11.25 -17.52
N VAL A 204 -8.28 11.22 -18.06
CA VAL A 204 -9.45 11.85 -17.43
C VAL A 204 -9.83 11.10 -16.15
N GLY A 205 -9.84 9.76 -16.19
CA GLY A 205 -10.08 8.90 -15.03
C GLY A 205 -9.08 9.17 -13.91
N GLY A 206 -7.77 9.17 -14.20
CA GLY A 206 -6.72 9.47 -13.23
C GLY A 206 -6.89 10.82 -12.54
N GLN A 207 -7.12 11.89 -13.30
CA GLN A 207 -7.36 13.23 -12.74
C GLN A 207 -8.64 13.31 -11.89
N SER A 208 -9.73 12.72 -12.40
CA SER A 208 -11.03 12.73 -11.72
C SER A 208 -10.93 12.00 -10.38
N LYS A 209 -10.28 10.83 -10.34
CA LYS A 209 -10.10 10.08 -9.10
C LYS A 209 -9.25 10.87 -8.09
N ALA A 210 -8.12 11.46 -8.50
CA ALA A 210 -7.29 12.28 -7.59
C ALA A 210 -8.10 13.40 -6.90
N ALA A 211 -9.00 14.05 -7.63
CA ALA A 211 -9.92 15.05 -7.09
C ALA A 211 -10.98 14.43 -6.17
N ILE A 212 -11.66 13.38 -6.63
CA ILE A 212 -12.73 12.67 -5.90
C ILE A 212 -12.24 12.14 -4.54
N TYR A 213 -11.05 11.54 -4.49
CA TYR A 213 -10.46 10.94 -3.29
C TYR A 213 -9.71 11.95 -2.40
N SER A 214 -9.72 13.23 -2.77
CA SER A 214 -9.22 14.34 -1.96
C SER A 214 -10.33 15.32 -1.57
N ASP A 215 -11.59 15.06 -1.93
CA ASP A 215 -12.73 15.94 -1.63
C ASP A 215 -13.40 15.52 -0.32
N ASP A 216 -13.29 16.37 0.71
CA ASP A 216 -13.92 16.16 2.01
C ASP A 216 -15.45 16.02 1.92
N ALA A 217 -16.11 16.60 0.92
CA ALA A 217 -17.56 16.43 0.70
C ALA A 217 -17.94 15.02 0.26
N LEU A 218 -16.95 14.23 -0.20
CA LEU A 218 -17.10 12.84 -0.59
C LEU A 218 -16.56 11.87 0.49
N GLN A 219 -16.08 12.38 1.63
CA GLN A 219 -15.66 11.55 2.75
C GLN A 219 -16.87 10.85 3.40
N GLY A 220 -16.77 9.56 3.68
CA GLY A 220 -17.88 8.73 4.17
C GLY A 220 -18.98 8.53 3.13
N ALA A 221 -18.69 8.80 1.86
CA ALA A 221 -19.58 8.53 0.72
C ALA A 221 -18.82 7.98 -0.50
N ARG A 222 -17.52 8.24 -0.66
CA ARG A 222 -16.69 7.65 -1.72
C ARG A 222 -15.34 7.16 -1.23
N TRP A 223 -14.88 7.74 -0.13
CA TRP A 223 -13.65 7.35 0.54
C TRP A 223 -13.80 7.58 2.03
N HIS A 224 -13.02 6.86 2.82
CA HIS A 224 -12.97 7.01 4.26
C HIS A 224 -11.50 7.04 4.69
N LEU A 225 -11.24 7.72 5.79
CA LEU A 225 -9.91 7.77 6.37
C LEU A 225 -9.79 6.66 7.41
N ASP A 226 -8.94 5.69 7.13
CA ASP A 226 -8.53 4.66 8.09
C ASP A 226 -7.12 4.96 8.60
N PRO A 227 -6.98 5.47 9.84
CA PRO A 227 -5.67 5.70 10.43
C PRO A 227 -4.92 4.38 10.59
N GLY A 228 -3.71 4.33 10.04
CA GLY A 228 -2.81 3.20 10.19
C GLY A 228 -2.18 3.13 11.58
N VAL A 229 -1.71 1.93 11.94
CA VAL A 229 -0.89 1.67 13.12
C VAL A 229 0.49 1.23 12.65
N SER A 230 1.55 1.95 13.02
CA SER A 230 2.93 1.57 12.70
C SER A 230 3.56 0.68 13.78
N HIS A 231 3.18 0.88 15.04
CA HIS A 231 3.61 0.08 16.19
C HIS A 231 2.51 -0.01 17.25
N VAL A 232 2.57 -1.04 18.08
CA VAL A 232 1.67 -1.22 19.23
C VAL A 232 2.40 -0.79 20.49
N ASP A 233 1.82 0.18 21.21
CA ASP A 233 2.29 0.60 22.53
C ASP A 233 1.63 -0.29 23.59
N VAL A 234 2.48 -0.97 24.36
CA VAL A 234 2.08 -1.95 25.38
C VAL A 234 2.33 -1.43 26.80
N SER A 235 2.58 -0.13 26.96
CA SER A 235 2.79 0.51 28.26
C SER A 235 1.57 0.47 29.19
N GLN A 236 0.35 0.30 28.65
CA GLN A 236 -0.87 0.10 29.44
C GLN A 236 -1.86 -0.86 28.77
N PRO A 237 -2.11 -2.07 29.31
CA PRO A 237 -3.14 -2.95 28.79
C PRO A 237 -4.53 -2.35 29.02
N THR A 238 -5.42 -2.42 28.02
CA THR A 238 -6.85 -2.17 28.20
C THR A 238 -7.52 -3.47 28.59
N ARG A 239 -7.92 -3.63 29.87
CA ARG A 239 -8.87 -4.68 30.27
C ARG A 239 -10.28 -4.21 29.93
N GLN A 240 -11.06 -5.04 29.23
CA GLN A 240 -12.49 -4.77 29.04
C GLN A 240 -13.18 -4.64 30.41
N GLY A 241 -13.62 -3.42 30.76
CA GLY A 241 -14.39 -3.16 31.96
C GLY A 241 -14.37 -1.73 32.49
N GLU A 242 -13.35 -0.92 32.20
CA GLU A 242 -13.19 0.40 32.88
C GLU A 242 -13.66 1.63 32.10
N ASP A 243 -13.84 1.57 30.76
CA ASP A 243 -14.06 2.77 29.93
C ASP A 243 -15.41 2.83 29.18
N THR A 244 -16.49 2.29 29.74
CA THR A 244 -17.84 2.43 29.12
C THR A 244 -18.57 3.73 29.50
N ALA A 245 -17.92 4.67 30.19
CA ALA A 245 -18.62 5.82 30.79
C ALA A 245 -18.40 7.19 30.12
N THR A 246 -17.38 7.39 29.28
CA THR A 246 -16.99 8.75 28.84
C THR A 246 -17.11 9.04 27.34
N GLY A 247 -17.34 8.05 26.47
CA GLY A 247 -17.55 8.31 25.05
C GLY A 247 -16.32 8.88 24.30
N GLU A 248 -15.14 8.87 24.93
CA GLU A 248 -13.88 9.14 24.24
C GLU A 248 -13.45 7.85 23.51
N GLN A 249 -13.31 7.93 22.18
CA GLN A 249 -12.73 6.86 21.39
C GLN A 249 -11.28 6.64 21.85
N GLY A 250 -10.98 5.46 22.40
CA GLY A 250 -9.63 5.10 22.82
C GLY A 250 -8.62 5.12 21.65
N SER A 251 -7.38 5.50 21.94
CA SER A 251 -6.29 5.56 20.94
C SER A 251 -6.06 4.18 20.27
N PRO A 252 -5.91 4.10 18.93
CA PRO A 252 -5.76 2.84 18.18
C PRO A 252 -4.44 2.08 18.44
N THR A 253 -3.52 2.63 19.24
CA THR A 253 -2.20 2.06 19.55
C THR A 253 -2.19 1.07 20.72
N ARG A 254 -3.33 0.81 21.38
CA ARG A 254 -3.39 0.06 22.65
C ARG A 254 -3.69 -1.44 22.44
N ALA A 255 -2.91 -2.32 23.05
CA ALA A 255 -3.14 -3.76 22.96
C ALA A 255 -4.49 -4.18 23.57
N LEU A 256 -5.31 -4.88 22.77
CA LEU A 256 -6.54 -5.56 23.20
C LEU A 256 -6.17 -6.97 23.62
N VAL A 257 -6.35 -7.25 24.90
CA VAL A 257 -5.91 -8.50 25.53
C VAL A 257 -7.13 -9.17 26.14
N ALA A 258 -7.42 -10.37 25.64
CA ALA A 258 -8.39 -11.24 26.28
C ALA A 258 -7.66 -12.30 27.11
N ALA A 259 -8.00 -12.38 28.40
CA ALA A 259 -7.33 -13.23 29.37
C ALA A 259 -8.29 -14.30 29.89
N ASN A 260 -7.77 -15.50 30.16
CA ASN A 260 -8.50 -16.51 30.93
C ASN A 260 -7.99 -16.59 32.38
N ALA A 261 -8.73 -17.28 33.25
CA ALA A 261 -8.34 -17.46 34.66
C ALA A 261 -7.02 -18.23 34.88
N SER A 262 -6.44 -18.85 33.84
CA SER A 262 -5.19 -19.63 33.92
C SER A 262 -3.93 -18.81 33.59
N GLY A 263 -4.06 -17.51 33.32
CA GLY A 263 -2.93 -16.61 33.04
C GLY A 263 -2.44 -16.63 31.59
N TYR A 264 -3.20 -17.25 30.68
CA TYR A 264 -2.94 -17.16 29.24
C TYR A 264 -3.79 -16.04 28.63
N HIS A 265 -3.17 -15.38 27.66
CA HIS A 265 -3.71 -14.23 26.97
C HIS A 265 -3.66 -14.49 25.46
N VAL A 266 -4.62 -13.97 24.70
CA VAL A 266 -4.55 -13.95 23.23
C VAL A 266 -4.44 -12.50 22.79
N SER A 267 -3.41 -12.19 21.99
CA SER A 267 -3.21 -10.87 21.40
C SER A 267 -2.96 -10.98 19.90
N LEU A 268 -3.26 -9.92 19.16
CA LEU A 268 -2.90 -9.79 17.75
C LEU A 268 -1.45 -9.33 17.61
N ALA A 269 -0.72 -9.92 16.68
CA ALA A 269 0.60 -9.46 16.27
C ALA A 269 0.53 -8.02 15.70
N ASP A 270 -0.46 -7.79 14.84
CA ASP A 270 -0.87 -6.51 14.27
C ASP A 270 -2.36 -6.63 13.91
N GLY A 271 -3.20 -5.74 14.44
CA GLY A 271 -4.64 -5.74 14.19
C GLY A 271 -5.05 -5.00 12.92
N GLY A 272 -4.14 -4.31 12.22
CA GLY A 272 -4.46 -3.43 11.11
C GLY A 272 -4.89 -2.01 11.54
N PRO A 273 -5.39 -1.19 10.60
CA PRO A 273 -5.78 -1.57 9.24
C PRO A 273 -4.58 -1.88 8.33
N ASN A 274 -4.66 -3.02 7.64
CA ASN A 274 -3.71 -3.49 6.64
C ASN A 274 -4.46 -3.72 5.33
N TYR A 275 -4.18 -2.92 4.31
CA TYR A 275 -4.86 -3.01 3.01
C TYR A 275 -6.39 -2.93 3.14
N GLY A 276 -6.91 -2.09 4.04
CA GLY A 276 -8.35 -1.96 4.31
C GLY A 276 -8.95 -3.05 5.19
N LEU A 277 -8.15 -3.92 5.81
CA LEU A 277 -8.63 -4.97 6.70
C LEU A 277 -8.12 -4.76 8.12
N ALA A 278 -8.98 -4.97 9.12
CA ALA A 278 -8.56 -4.99 10.51
C ALA A 278 -9.18 -6.17 11.27
N VAL A 279 -8.51 -6.60 12.34
CA VAL A 279 -8.99 -7.63 13.26
C VAL A 279 -8.91 -7.08 14.68
N THR A 280 -9.94 -7.35 15.46
CA THR A 280 -10.01 -7.02 16.88
C THR A 280 -10.33 -8.27 17.68
N VAL A 281 -9.65 -8.46 18.82
CA VAL A 281 -9.99 -9.51 19.79
C VAL A 281 -11.05 -8.96 20.75
N ASN A 282 -12.25 -9.51 20.70
CA ASN A 282 -13.38 -9.08 21.54
C ASN A 282 -13.37 -9.75 22.91
N GLY A 283 -12.87 -10.99 23.00
CA GLY A 283 -12.85 -11.74 24.26
C GLY A 283 -12.33 -13.17 24.13
N LEU A 284 -11.99 -13.75 25.28
CA LEU A 284 -11.52 -15.12 25.46
C LEU A 284 -12.16 -15.66 26.74
N SER A 285 -12.94 -16.74 26.62
CA SER A 285 -13.56 -17.37 27.79
C SER A 285 -12.60 -18.32 28.51
N ASP A 286 -12.96 -18.71 29.74
CA ASP A 286 -12.23 -19.74 30.51
C ASP A 286 -12.20 -21.11 29.82
N ASP A 287 -13.16 -21.37 28.92
CA ASP A 287 -13.21 -22.58 28.09
C ASP A 287 -12.41 -22.46 26.78
N PHE A 288 -11.58 -21.41 26.62
CA PHE A 288 -10.84 -21.06 25.41
C PHE A 288 -11.76 -20.84 24.19
N VAL A 289 -12.89 -20.15 24.38
CA VAL A 289 -13.70 -19.65 23.28
C VAL A 289 -13.22 -18.26 22.94
N LEU A 290 -12.71 -18.11 21.72
CA LEU A 290 -12.23 -16.84 21.18
C LEU A 290 -13.36 -16.14 20.42
N ASP A 291 -13.48 -14.84 20.62
CA ASP A 291 -14.40 -13.96 19.88
C ASP A 291 -13.60 -12.83 19.22
N LEU A 292 -13.75 -12.71 17.91
CA LEU A 292 -13.02 -11.76 17.06
C LEU A 292 -14.00 -10.96 16.21
N THR A 293 -13.66 -9.70 15.92
CA THR A 293 -14.29 -8.92 14.84
C THR A 293 -13.27 -8.70 13.74
N VAL A 294 -13.65 -9.01 12.51
CA VAL A 294 -12.89 -8.67 11.30
C VAL A 294 -13.65 -7.55 10.58
N THR A 295 -12.97 -6.45 10.26
CA THR A 295 -13.55 -5.34 9.49
C THR A 295 -12.88 -5.22 8.13
N ASN A 296 -13.67 -4.76 7.16
CA ASN A 296 -13.24 -4.45 5.80
C ASN A 296 -13.77 -3.08 5.39
N SER A 297 -12.84 -2.28 4.90
CA SER A 297 -13.07 -0.90 4.53
C SER A 297 -12.80 -0.64 3.05
N TYR A 298 -12.41 -1.67 2.29
CA TYR A 298 -12.28 -1.55 0.84
C TYR A 298 -13.56 -2.03 0.15
N LEU A 299 -13.77 -1.53 -1.07
CA LEU A 299 -14.86 -1.92 -1.97
C LEU A 299 -14.60 -3.31 -2.59
N ARG A 300 -14.57 -4.35 -1.75
CA ARG A 300 -14.36 -5.75 -2.17
C ARG A 300 -14.98 -6.76 -1.23
N HIS A 301 -15.43 -7.88 -1.76
CA HIS A 301 -15.78 -9.04 -0.95
C HIS A 301 -14.55 -9.86 -0.59
N THR A 302 -14.51 -10.34 0.66
CA THR A 302 -13.42 -11.16 1.17
C THR A 302 -13.91 -12.48 1.75
N SER A 303 -13.06 -13.51 1.64
CA SER A 303 -13.27 -14.80 2.29
C SER A 303 -12.38 -14.94 3.51
N LEU A 304 -12.96 -15.49 4.58
CA LEU A 304 -12.32 -15.66 5.87
C LEU A 304 -12.01 -17.12 6.10
N PHE A 305 -10.75 -17.42 6.40
CA PHE A 305 -10.28 -18.75 6.77
C PHE A 305 -9.45 -18.70 8.05
N VAL A 306 -9.45 -19.81 8.79
CA VAL A 306 -8.67 -19.98 10.01
C VAL A 306 -7.77 -21.20 9.85
N SER A 307 -6.50 -21.05 10.26
CA SER A 307 -5.55 -22.16 10.42
C SER A 307 -5.01 -22.16 11.85
N PHE A 308 -4.87 -23.36 12.42
CA PHE A 308 -4.34 -23.55 13.77
C PHE A 308 -2.92 -24.12 13.66
N LEU A 309 -1.98 -23.53 14.39
CA LEU A 309 -0.57 -23.93 14.35
C LEU A 309 -0.13 -24.45 15.72
N HIS A 310 0.74 -25.45 15.71
CA HIS A 310 1.39 -25.97 16.91
C HIS A 310 2.26 -24.89 17.59
N GLY A 311 2.81 -25.21 18.77
CA GLY A 311 3.67 -24.33 19.57
C GLY A 311 4.92 -23.77 18.88
N ASP A 312 5.35 -24.36 17.76
CA ASP A 312 6.46 -23.84 16.93
C ASP A 312 6.04 -22.66 16.03
N GLY A 313 4.74 -22.34 15.98
CA GLY A 313 4.16 -21.29 15.15
C GLY A 313 4.24 -21.56 13.64
N LYS A 314 4.63 -22.78 13.22
CA LYS A 314 4.91 -23.12 11.82
C LYS A 314 4.23 -24.40 11.37
N THR A 315 4.05 -25.39 12.23
CA THR A 315 3.43 -26.66 11.84
C THR A 315 1.91 -26.54 11.97
N PRO A 316 1.13 -26.75 10.89
CA PRO A 316 -0.33 -26.69 10.95
C PRO A 316 -0.95 -27.91 11.66
N ILE A 317 -2.09 -27.69 12.31
CA ILE A 317 -2.92 -28.70 12.98
C ILE A 317 -4.06 -29.09 12.03
N VAL A 318 -4.23 -30.40 11.84
CA VAL A 318 -5.35 -30.97 11.07
C VAL A 318 -6.62 -30.90 11.91
N VAL A 319 -7.69 -30.30 11.36
CA VAL A 319 -9.00 -30.20 11.99
C VAL A 319 -10.03 -30.78 11.03
N ASP A 320 -10.60 -31.95 11.31
CA ASP A 320 -11.65 -32.52 10.44
C ASP A 320 -12.96 -31.73 10.50
N ASP A 321 -13.80 -31.79 9.46
CA ASP A 321 -15.04 -30.99 9.36
C ASP A 321 -16.06 -31.23 10.48
N ASN A 322 -16.19 -32.46 10.91
CA ASN A 322 -17.03 -32.81 12.06
C ASN A 322 -16.51 -32.15 13.34
N ILE A 323 -15.19 -32.00 13.49
CA ILE A 323 -14.57 -31.30 14.61
C ILE A 323 -14.77 -29.79 14.43
N TRP A 324 -14.52 -29.24 13.23
CA TRP A 324 -14.69 -27.81 12.96
C TRP A 324 -16.12 -27.35 13.27
N THR A 325 -17.14 -28.09 12.82
CA THR A 325 -18.55 -27.78 13.11
C THR A 325 -18.93 -27.86 14.60
N GLU A 326 -18.17 -28.58 15.43
CA GLU A 326 -18.28 -28.57 16.89
C GLU A 326 -17.57 -27.37 17.53
N LEU A 327 -16.45 -26.92 16.96
CA LEU A 327 -15.65 -25.79 17.48
C LEU A 327 -16.29 -24.43 17.23
N ILE A 328 -16.94 -24.24 16.07
CA ILE A 328 -17.56 -22.98 15.68
C ILE A 328 -18.85 -22.67 16.46
N LYS A 329 -19.08 -21.39 16.77
CA LYS A 329 -20.19 -20.92 17.62
C LYS A 329 -20.87 -19.69 17.05
N GLY A 330 -21.92 -19.23 17.73
CA GLY A 330 -22.60 -17.95 17.44
C GLY A 330 -23.20 -17.87 16.03
N ALA A 331 -23.16 -16.67 15.45
CA ALA A 331 -23.70 -16.37 14.12
C ALA A 331 -22.89 -17.02 12.98
N MET A 332 -21.64 -17.42 13.25
CA MET A 332 -20.76 -18.06 12.28
C MET A 332 -21.23 -19.48 11.91
N LYS A 333 -21.68 -20.24 12.92
CA LYS A 333 -22.07 -21.66 12.77
C LYS A 333 -23.10 -21.94 11.67
N PRO A 334 -24.29 -21.30 11.63
CA PRO A 334 -25.29 -21.61 10.62
C PRO A 334 -24.82 -21.28 9.19
N VAL A 335 -23.93 -20.30 9.03
CA VAL A 335 -23.36 -19.93 7.72
C VAL A 335 -22.40 -21.01 7.24
N VAL A 336 -21.40 -21.38 8.06
CA VAL A 336 -20.42 -22.41 7.70
C VAL A 336 -21.08 -23.76 7.42
N GLU A 337 -22.06 -24.16 8.25
CA GLU A 337 -22.81 -25.40 8.00
C GLU A 337 -23.58 -25.39 6.67
N ALA A 338 -24.11 -24.23 6.24
CA ALA A 338 -24.81 -24.13 4.97
C ALA A 338 -23.87 -24.37 3.78
N TRP A 339 -22.65 -23.81 3.83
CA TRP A 339 -21.63 -24.01 2.80
C TRP A 339 -21.13 -25.46 2.77
N LEU A 340 -20.83 -26.06 3.92
CA LEU A 340 -20.38 -27.47 4.00
C LEU A 340 -21.46 -28.44 3.47
N ARG A 341 -22.75 -28.17 3.73
CA ARG A 341 -23.85 -29.01 3.21
C ARG A 341 -23.93 -28.99 1.69
N LEU A 342 -23.66 -27.85 1.05
CA LEU A 342 -23.60 -27.77 -0.41
C LEU A 342 -22.42 -28.57 -0.98
N GLY A 343 -21.29 -28.63 -0.28
CA GLY A 343 -20.14 -29.46 -0.69
C GLY A 343 -20.44 -30.96 -0.75
N ILE A 344 -21.49 -31.42 -0.06
CA ILE A 344 -21.97 -32.82 -0.09
C ILE A 344 -23.06 -33.02 -1.17
N ASP A 345 -23.65 -31.95 -1.69
CA ASP A 345 -24.67 -32.00 -2.74
C ASP A 345 -24.05 -32.43 -4.08
N PRO A 346 -24.62 -33.43 -4.80
CA PRO A 346 -24.13 -33.84 -6.12
C PRO A 346 -24.04 -32.72 -7.16
N GLY A 347 -24.80 -31.62 -7.02
CA GLY A 347 -24.78 -30.47 -7.92
C GLY A 347 -23.53 -29.59 -7.80
N PHE A 348 -22.86 -29.60 -6.64
CA PHE A 348 -21.63 -28.85 -6.38
C PHE A 348 -20.44 -29.80 -6.13
N GLY A 349 -20.61 -30.71 -5.16
CA GLY A 349 -19.69 -31.79 -4.84
C GLY A 349 -18.30 -31.33 -4.42
N GLN A 350 -17.30 -32.16 -4.75
CA GLN A 350 -15.90 -31.98 -4.34
C GLN A 350 -15.28 -30.67 -4.80
N ALA A 351 -15.73 -30.09 -5.93
CA ALA A 351 -15.19 -28.83 -6.44
C ALA A 351 -15.45 -27.66 -5.49
N LEU A 352 -16.60 -27.66 -4.79
CA LEU A 352 -16.92 -26.64 -3.80
C LEU A 352 -16.16 -26.88 -2.49
N LEU A 353 -16.00 -28.15 -2.08
CA LEU A 353 -15.17 -28.50 -0.90
C LEU A 353 -13.73 -28.02 -1.09
N ASP A 354 -13.14 -28.26 -2.26
CA ASP A 354 -11.78 -27.78 -2.60
C ASP A 354 -11.64 -26.25 -2.50
N LEU A 355 -12.73 -25.46 -2.50
CA LEU A 355 -12.74 -24.00 -2.35
C LEU A 355 -12.94 -23.51 -0.90
N ILE A 356 -13.58 -24.30 -0.04
CA ILE A 356 -13.91 -23.91 1.34
C ILE A 356 -13.05 -24.63 2.40
N GLU A 357 -12.18 -25.54 1.98
CA GLU A 357 -11.20 -26.18 2.86
C GLU A 357 -9.96 -26.64 2.09
N SER A 358 -8.83 -26.74 2.81
CA SER A 358 -7.64 -27.39 2.24
C SER A 358 -7.83 -28.91 2.22
N ARG A 359 -7.23 -29.58 1.23
CA ARG A 359 -7.30 -31.06 1.08
C ARG A 359 -6.75 -31.84 2.27
N ASP A 360 -5.91 -31.21 3.08
CA ASP A 360 -5.29 -31.78 4.27
C ASP A 360 -5.95 -31.32 5.59
N ASN A 361 -7.09 -30.64 5.52
CA ASN A 361 -7.87 -30.19 6.68
C ASN A 361 -7.12 -29.21 7.61
N THR A 362 -6.12 -28.48 7.11
CA THR A 362 -5.35 -27.49 7.88
C THR A 362 -5.84 -26.05 7.74
N LEU A 363 -6.71 -25.78 6.76
CA LEU A 363 -7.32 -24.48 6.50
C LEU A 363 -8.85 -24.62 6.52
N LYS A 364 -9.54 -23.81 7.34
CA LYS A 364 -10.99 -23.92 7.53
C LYS A 364 -11.74 -22.63 7.26
N PHE A 365 -12.76 -22.73 6.40
CA PHE A 365 -13.65 -21.61 6.09
C PHE A 365 -14.43 -21.14 7.32
N ALA A 366 -14.37 -19.83 7.56
CA ALA A 366 -15.01 -19.13 8.66
C ALA A 366 -16.12 -18.18 8.19
N GLY A 367 -16.21 -17.90 6.88
CA GLY A 367 -17.31 -17.14 6.29
C GLY A 367 -16.87 -16.19 5.19
N LEU A 368 -17.83 -15.38 4.74
CA LEU A 368 -17.58 -14.23 3.87
C LEU A 368 -17.74 -12.94 4.68
N LEU A 369 -16.89 -11.97 4.38
CA LEU A 369 -16.99 -10.59 4.83
C LEU A 369 -17.25 -9.72 3.60
N GLY A 370 -18.32 -8.93 3.67
CA GLY A 370 -18.74 -8.06 2.57
C GLY A 370 -17.69 -6.99 2.25
N ALA A 371 -17.88 -6.32 1.12
CA ALA A 371 -17.33 -4.98 0.94
C ALA A 371 -17.76 -4.09 2.10
N GLU A 372 -16.98 -3.03 2.38
CA GLU A 372 -17.46 -1.89 3.16
C GLU A 372 -18.94 -1.66 2.81
N SER A 373 -19.82 -1.42 3.80
CA SER A 373 -21.25 -1.23 3.55
C SER A 373 -21.37 -0.16 2.48
N THR A 374 -21.57 -0.61 1.25
CA THR A 374 -21.38 0.22 0.07
C THR A 374 -22.62 0.15 -0.75
N PHE A 375 -23.30 1.28 -0.87
CA PHE A 375 -24.37 1.38 -1.83
C PHE A 375 -23.77 1.68 -3.18
N LEU A 376 -23.46 0.64 -3.95
CA LEU A 376 -23.06 0.76 -5.36
C LEU A 376 -21.84 1.68 -5.56
N GLY A 377 -20.80 1.46 -4.74
CA GLY A 377 -19.58 2.26 -4.72
C GLY A 377 -19.53 3.34 -3.63
N ILE A 378 -20.49 3.40 -2.70
CA ILE A 378 -20.53 4.43 -1.64
C ILE A 378 -20.25 3.84 -0.27
N PRO A 379 -19.04 3.98 0.28
CA PRO A 379 -18.78 3.76 1.70
C PRO A 379 -19.85 4.44 2.57
N VAL A 380 -20.66 3.70 3.32
CA VAL A 380 -21.55 4.26 4.37
C VAL A 380 -21.11 3.84 5.78
N SER A 381 -20.40 2.72 5.90
CA SER A 381 -19.68 2.27 7.11
C SER A 381 -18.81 1.05 6.81
N GLN A 382 -17.72 0.85 7.55
CA GLN A 382 -16.93 -0.38 7.50
C GLN A 382 -17.82 -1.63 7.65
N ALA A 383 -17.59 -2.65 6.83
CA ALA A 383 -18.26 -3.94 7.01
C ALA A 383 -17.56 -4.74 8.10
N GLU A 384 -18.34 -5.41 8.94
CA GLU A 384 -17.82 -6.20 10.04
C GLU A 384 -18.36 -7.64 10.04
N LYS A 385 -17.53 -8.56 10.53
CA LYS A 385 -17.92 -9.96 10.76
C LYS A 385 -17.36 -10.46 12.08
N ASN A 386 -18.23 -11.00 12.92
CA ASN A 386 -17.83 -11.66 14.16
C ASN A 386 -17.51 -13.14 13.91
N LEU A 387 -16.34 -13.57 14.37
CA LEU A 387 -15.87 -14.94 14.34
C LEU A 387 -15.76 -15.46 15.77
N THR A 388 -16.51 -16.52 16.08
CA THR A 388 -16.53 -17.10 17.42
C THR A 388 -16.28 -18.60 17.33
N PHE A 389 -15.19 -19.09 17.93
CA PHE A 389 -14.83 -20.51 17.91
C PHE A 389 -13.99 -20.93 19.13
N SER A 390 -14.06 -22.22 19.46
CA SER A 390 -13.15 -22.86 20.41
C SER A 390 -11.85 -23.31 19.74
N LEU A 391 -10.76 -23.44 20.50
CA LEU A 391 -9.51 -24.05 20.01
C LEU A 391 -9.62 -25.58 19.90
N PRO A 392 -9.01 -26.21 18.87
CA PRO A 392 -8.92 -27.66 18.78
C PRO A 392 -8.10 -28.23 19.94
N ARG A 393 -8.58 -29.34 20.51
CA ARG A 393 -7.90 -30.05 21.62
C ARG A 393 -7.18 -31.31 21.15
N ASP A 394 -7.64 -31.87 20.03
CA ASP A 394 -7.10 -33.08 19.41
C ASP A 394 -6.05 -32.63 18.38
N GLY A 395 -4.78 -32.89 18.68
CA GLY A 395 -3.65 -32.43 17.86
C GLY A 395 -2.48 -31.89 18.68
N GLY A 396 -2.71 -31.39 19.89
CA GLY A 396 -1.67 -30.78 20.74
C GLY A 396 -1.95 -29.30 21.03
N PRO A 397 -1.06 -28.60 21.78
CA PRO A 397 -1.30 -27.20 22.12
C PRO A 397 -1.23 -26.30 20.89
N VAL A 398 -2.24 -25.43 20.74
CA VAL A 398 -2.25 -24.36 19.74
C VAL A 398 -1.33 -23.23 20.20
N GLY A 399 -0.28 -22.94 19.45
CA GLY A 399 0.65 -21.84 19.74
C GLY A 399 0.29 -20.55 19.01
N ARG A 400 -0.29 -20.67 17.82
CA ARG A 400 -0.68 -19.54 16.96
C ARG A 400 -1.96 -19.87 16.21
N ILE A 401 -2.81 -18.86 16.04
CA ILE A 401 -4.00 -18.93 15.19
C ILE A 401 -3.77 -17.94 14.07
N ARG A 402 -3.86 -18.40 12.83
CA ARG A 402 -3.71 -17.55 11.65
C ARG A 402 -5.07 -17.36 10.98
N LEU A 403 -5.50 -16.12 10.89
CA LEU A 403 -6.63 -15.73 10.06
C LEU A 403 -6.09 -15.36 8.68
N LEU A 404 -6.67 -15.95 7.64
CA LEU A 404 -6.43 -15.60 6.24
C LEU A 404 -7.66 -14.89 5.71
N VAL A 405 -7.49 -13.66 5.26
CA VAL A 405 -8.54 -12.87 4.61
C VAL A 405 -8.19 -12.75 3.14
N GLY A 406 -8.90 -13.49 2.31
CA GLY A 406 -8.63 -13.58 0.87
C GLY A 406 -9.55 -12.71 0.02
N SER A 407 -9.01 -12.11 -1.03
CA SER A 407 -9.74 -11.22 -1.95
C SER A 407 -9.15 -11.20 -3.35
N LEU A 408 -9.76 -10.44 -4.26
CA LEU A 408 -9.09 -9.98 -5.47
C LEU A 408 -7.83 -9.20 -5.08
N GLY A 409 -6.69 -9.48 -5.74
CA GLY A 409 -5.40 -8.88 -5.43
C GLY A 409 -4.23 -9.56 -6.18
N THR A 410 -3.02 -9.04 -5.97
CA THR A 410 -1.77 -9.59 -6.51
C THR A 410 -1.19 -10.69 -5.58
N PRO A 411 -0.50 -11.69 -6.13
CA PRO A 411 0.20 -12.65 -5.30
C PRO A 411 1.37 -12.02 -4.55
N SER A 412 1.43 -12.27 -3.25
CA SER A 412 2.57 -11.86 -2.42
C SER A 412 3.77 -12.81 -2.54
N GLY A 413 3.60 -13.99 -3.15
CA GLY A 413 4.62 -15.03 -3.31
C GLY A 413 5.01 -15.76 -2.03
N ASN A 414 4.45 -15.34 -0.89
CA ASN A 414 4.66 -15.93 0.43
C ASN A 414 3.32 -16.17 1.16
N GLU A 415 2.20 -16.25 0.43
CA GLU A 415 0.92 -16.55 1.08
C GLU A 415 0.96 -17.92 1.75
N TRP A 416 0.42 -17.99 2.96
CA TRP A 416 0.28 -19.25 3.68
C TRP A 416 -0.52 -20.29 2.88
N ASP A 417 -1.68 -19.87 2.34
CA ASP A 417 -2.46 -20.68 1.42
C ASP A 417 -3.20 -19.77 0.41
N PRO A 418 -2.86 -19.83 -0.89
CA PRO A 418 -3.51 -19.01 -1.91
C PRO A 418 -4.96 -19.43 -2.18
N MET A 419 -5.42 -20.61 -1.75
CA MET A 419 -6.81 -21.06 -1.90
C MET A 419 -7.78 -20.11 -1.19
N ALA A 420 -7.33 -19.50 -0.09
CA ALA A 420 -8.13 -18.59 0.72
C ALA A 420 -8.69 -17.39 -0.08
N ALA A 421 -8.11 -17.03 -1.22
CA ALA A 421 -8.52 -15.89 -2.05
C ALA A 421 -9.72 -16.16 -2.96
N TRP A 422 -10.00 -17.41 -3.35
CA TRP A 422 -10.87 -17.69 -4.50
C TRP A 422 -12.32 -17.25 -4.34
N LEU A 423 -12.88 -17.46 -3.15
CA LEU A 423 -14.24 -17.01 -2.87
C LEU A 423 -14.31 -15.47 -2.89
N GLY A 424 -13.35 -14.78 -2.28
CA GLY A 424 -13.25 -13.32 -2.34
C GLY A 424 -13.08 -12.79 -3.78
N ILE A 425 -12.24 -13.43 -4.60
CA ILE A 425 -12.08 -13.12 -6.03
C ILE A 425 -13.41 -13.23 -6.76
N ALA A 426 -14.14 -14.33 -6.58
CA ALA A 426 -15.40 -14.58 -7.26
C ALA A 426 -16.47 -13.56 -6.89
N MET A 427 -16.63 -13.30 -5.59
CA MET A 427 -17.61 -12.34 -5.10
C MET A 427 -17.26 -10.93 -5.57
N THR A 428 -15.99 -10.52 -5.48
CA THR A 428 -15.55 -9.19 -5.94
C THR A 428 -15.80 -9.01 -7.44
N SER A 429 -15.40 -9.99 -8.25
CA SER A 429 -15.47 -9.90 -9.72
C SER A 429 -16.88 -9.71 -10.28
N VAL A 430 -17.90 -10.16 -9.56
CA VAL A 430 -19.29 -10.11 -10.04
C VAL A 430 -20.09 -9.09 -9.25
N ILE A 431 -20.02 -9.15 -7.92
CA ILE A 431 -20.85 -8.33 -7.04
C ILE A 431 -20.36 -6.88 -7.06
N ASP A 432 -19.05 -6.66 -6.92
CA ASP A 432 -18.51 -5.30 -6.85
C ASP A 432 -18.24 -4.70 -8.24
N LEU A 433 -17.94 -5.54 -9.24
CA LEU A 433 -17.53 -5.08 -10.58
C LEU A 433 -18.62 -5.17 -11.66
N ALA A 434 -19.58 -6.11 -11.57
CA ALA A 434 -20.64 -6.26 -12.58
C ALA A 434 -21.98 -5.67 -12.14
N ILE A 435 -22.44 -5.99 -10.92
CA ILE A 435 -23.77 -5.58 -10.43
C ILE A 435 -24.01 -4.06 -10.47
N PRO A 436 -23.02 -3.17 -10.22
CA PRO A 436 -23.27 -1.72 -10.33
C PRO A 436 -23.79 -1.28 -11.70
N THR A 437 -23.30 -1.90 -12.78
CA THR A 437 -23.77 -1.63 -14.15
C THR A 437 -25.22 -2.11 -14.35
N TYR A 438 -25.59 -3.27 -13.79
CA TYR A 438 -26.98 -3.74 -13.79
C TYR A 438 -27.90 -2.78 -13.05
N ALA A 439 -27.46 -2.25 -11.90
CA ALA A 439 -28.22 -1.30 -11.11
C ALA A 439 -28.42 0.05 -11.84
N LEU A 440 -27.38 0.56 -12.53
CA LEU A 440 -27.46 1.76 -13.37
C LEU A 440 -28.48 1.62 -14.50
N ILE A 441 -28.53 0.45 -15.13
CA ILE A 441 -29.38 0.19 -16.30
C ILE A 441 -30.84 -0.05 -15.88
N SER A 442 -31.05 -0.82 -14.82
CA SER A 442 -32.38 -1.09 -14.26
C SER A 442 -32.94 0.06 -13.41
N THR A 443 -32.14 1.08 -13.09
CA THR A 443 -32.49 2.14 -12.14
C THR A 443 -32.96 1.58 -10.79
N ALA A 444 -32.40 0.43 -10.38
CA ALA A 444 -32.88 -0.37 -9.25
C ALA A 444 -32.27 0.02 -7.88
N GLY A 445 -31.54 1.13 -7.80
CA GLY A 445 -30.93 1.57 -6.56
C GLY A 445 -31.83 2.50 -5.73
N GLU A 446 -32.53 1.96 -4.72
CA GLU A 446 -33.00 2.76 -3.56
C GLU A 446 -32.00 2.59 -2.40
N GLU A 447 -31.84 3.60 -1.54
CA GLU A 447 -30.97 3.57 -0.33
C GLU A 447 -31.23 2.38 0.63
N SER A 448 -32.26 1.56 0.43
CA SER A 448 -32.60 0.43 1.32
C SER A 448 -32.10 -0.93 0.81
N ASP A 449 -31.28 -1.58 1.64
CA ASP A 449 -30.48 -2.81 1.44
C ASP A 449 -31.20 -4.12 1.02
N THR A 450 -32.52 -4.14 0.75
CA THR A 450 -33.26 -5.43 0.66
C THR A 450 -32.88 -6.30 -0.55
N LEU A 451 -32.54 -5.69 -1.69
CA LEU A 451 -32.13 -6.41 -2.89
C LEU A 451 -30.80 -7.16 -2.64
N PHE A 452 -29.82 -6.42 -2.12
CA PHE A 452 -28.48 -6.92 -1.85
C PHE A 452 -28.46 -7.91 -0.69
N ASP A 453 -29.18 -7.63 0.39
CA ASP A 453 -29.36 -8.57 1.50
C ASP A 453 -29.92 -9.92 1.02
N SER A 454 -30.84 -9.88 0.04
CA SER A 454 -31.35 -11.10 -0.60
C SER A 454 -30.29 -11.82 -1.44
N ILE A 455 -29.46 -11.11 -2.20
CA ILE A 455 -28.37 -11.68 -3.00
C ILE A 455 -27.33 -12.33 -2.06
N PHE A 456 -26.89 -11.61 -1.02
CA PHE A 456 -25.84 -12.05 -0.10
C PHE A 456 -26.24 -13.20 0.82
N LYS A 457 -27.54 -13.37 1.09
CA LYS A 457 -28.07 -14.50 1.87
C LYS A 457 -28.34 -15.74 1.01
N ASN A 458 -28.26 -15.64 -0.32
CA ASN A 458 -28.50 -16.75 -1.24
C ASN A 458 -27.25 -17.61 -1.45
N VAL A 459 -26.93 -18.45 -0.46
CA VAL A 459 -25.73 -19.31 -0.47
C VAL A 459 -25.61 -20.19 -1.74
N PRO A 460 -26.67 -20.85 -2.27
CA PRO A 460 -26.58 -21.60 -3.52
C PRO A 460 -26.14 -20.76 -4.72
N PHE A 461 -26.65 -19.53 -4.84
CA PHE A 461 -26.23 -18.61 -5.89
C PHE A 461 -24.74 -18.23 -5.75
N LEU A 462 -24.30 -17.87 -4.54
CA LEU A 462 -22.89 -17.50 -4.28
C LEU A 462 -21.94 -18.67 -4.52
N ALA A 463 -22.33 -19.90 -4.15
CA ALA A 463 -21.53 -21.09 -4.38
C ALA A 463 -21.40 -21.43 -5.88
N GLY A 464 -22.49 -21.28 -6.65
CA GLY A 464 -22.46 -21.52 -8.10
C GLY A 464 -21.57 -20.50 -8.80
N LEU A 465 -21.73 -19.22 -8.41
CA LEU A 465 -20.91 -18.13 -8.89
C LEU A 465 -19.41 -18.36 -8.60
N ALA A 466 -19.09 -18.81 -7.38
CA ALA A 466 -17.71 -19.12 -6.99
C ALA A 466 -17.10 -20.23 -7.84
N LEU A 467 -17.85 -21.30 -8.12
CA LEU A 467 -17.38 -22.39 -8.97
C LEU A 467 -17.16 -21.95 -10.42
N ASP A 468 -18.07 -21.15 -10.98
CA ASP A 468 -17.95 -20.64 -12.34
C ASP A 468 -16.71 -19.76 -12.47
N VAL A 469 -16.54 -18.78 -11.56
CA VAL A 469 -15.37 -17.90 -11.57
C VAL A 469 -14.08 -18.69 -11.29
N TYR A 470 -14.07 -19.66 -10.37
CA TYR A 470 -12.90 -20.49 -10.13
C TYR A 470 -12.51 -21.31 -11.36
N THR A 471 -13.48 -21.95 -12.02
CA THR A 471 -13.24 -22.80 -13.20
C THR A 471 -12.60 -22.03 -14.33
N ILE A 472 -13.02 -20.77 -14.53
CA ILE A 472 -12.56 -19.92 -15.62
C ILE A 472 -11.31 -19.12 -15.21
N GLY A 473 -11.27 -18.63 -13.97
CA GLY A 473 -10.26 -17.72 -13.45
C GLY A 473 -9.00 -18.41 -12.95
N LYS A 474 -9.06 -19.69 -12.55
CA LYS A 474 -7.88 -20.40 -12.01
C LYS A 474 -6.68 -20.30 -12.92
N ASP A 475 -6.83 -20.50 -14.22
CA ASP A 475 -5.69 -20.48 -15.15
C ASP A 475 -5.19 -19.03 -15.38
N ILE A 476 -6.06 -18.02 -15.20
CA ILE A 476 -5.73 -16.59 -15.26
C ILE A 476 -4.89 -16.17 -14.04
N PHE A 477 -5.25 -16.64 -12.83
CA PHE A 477 -4.60 -16.20 -11.59
C PHE A 477 -3.57 -17.19 -11.00
N THR A 478 -3.50 -18.44 -11.50
CA THR A 478 -2.53 -19.48 -11.08
C THR A 478 -1.51 -19.84 -12.16
N GLY A 479 -1.67 -19.34 -13.39
CA GLY A 479 -0.67 -19.43 -14.45
C GLY A 479 0.61 -18.66 -14.09
N ASP A 480 1.75 -19.22 -14.48
CA ASP A 480 3.11 -18.81 -14.10
C ASP A 480 3.38 -17.29 -14.30
N ALA A 481 4.00 -16.66 -13.29
CA ALA A 481 4.72 -15.38 -13.38
C ALA A 481 4.00 -14.07 -13.76
N ASN A 482 2.67 -14.03 -14.00
CA ASN A 482 2.01 -12.89 -14.67
C ASN A 482 1.24 -11.89 -13.79
N THR A 483 0.91 -12.21 -12.55
CA THR A 483 -0.09 -11.45 -11.77
C THR A 483 0.41 -10.15 -11.11
N GLY A 484 1.47 -9.53 -11.63
CA GLY A 484 1.88 -8.18 -11.22
C GLY A 484 2.48 -7.28 -12.31
N ALA A 485 3.06 -7.82 -13.39
CA ALA A 485 3.35 -7.03 -14.62
C ALA A 485 2.21 -7.08 -15.64
N ASP A 486 1.48 -8.20 -15.69
CA ASP A 486 0.44 -8.44 -16.69
C ASP A 486 -0.97 -8.24 -16.10
N LEU A 487 -1.07 -7.36 -15.10
CA LEU A 487 -2.33 -7.09 -14.43
C LEU A 487 -3.37 -6.56 -15.43
N LYS A 488 -2.91 -5.81 -16.44
CA LYS A 488 -3.72 -5.42 -17.59
C LYS A 488 -4.32 -6.64 -18.31
N ASP A 489 -3.50 -7.59 -18.79
CA ASP A 489 -4.06 -8.71 -19.58
C ASP A 489 -4.83 -9.69 -18.68
N ALA A 490 -4.48 -9.80 -17.39
CA ALA A 490 -5.27 -10.52 -16.40
C ALA A 490 -6.68 -9.89 -16.25
N LEU A 491 -6.77 -8.56 -16.15
CA LEU A 491 -8.06 -7.85 -16.08
C LEU A 491 -8.84 -7.92 -17.39
N ILE A 492 -8.17 -7.85 -18.55
CA ILE A 492 -8.81 -8.04 -19.87
C ILE A 492 -9.36 -9.47 -19.99
N SER A 493 -8.58 -10.46 -19.56
CA SER A 493 -8.97 -11.88 -19.60
C SER A 493 -10.10 -12.17 -18.63
N LEU A 494 -10.06 -11.60 -17.41
CA LEU A 494 -11.14 -11.68 -16.44
C LEU A 494 -12.41 -11.03 -16.99
N SER A 495 -12.30 -9.81 -17.54
CA SER A 495 -13.42 -9.09 -18.16
C SER A 495 -14.09 -9.92 -19.26
N SER A 496 -13.28 -10.44 -20.19
CA SER A 496 -13.76 -11.23 -21.32
C SER A 496 -14.45 -12.52 -20.85
N SER A 497 -13.86 -13.19 -19.87
CA SER A 497 -14.39 -14.40 -19.26
C SER A 497 -15.69 -14.17 -18.48
N LEU A 498 -15.73 -13.11 -17.68
CA LEU A 498 -16.91 -12.73 -16.90
C LEU A 498 -18.10 -12.47 -17.84
N VAL A 499 -17.86 -11.70 -18.90
CA VAL A 499 -18.88 -11.31 -19.86
C VAL A 499 -19.34 -12.47 -20.75
N THR A 500 -18.43 -13.33 -21.22
CA THR A 500 -18.78 -14.39 -22.19
C THR A 500 -19.21 -15.71 -21.56
N LYS A 501 -18.81 -16.01 -20.32
CA LYS A 501 -19.04 -17.31 -19.67
C LYS A 501 -19.84 -17.23 -18.38
N VAL A 502 -19.57 -16.25 -17.51
CA VAL A 502 -20.22 -16.17 -16.18
C VAL A 502 -21.58 -15.50 -16.26
N LEU A 503 -21.66 -14.28 -16.80
CA LEU A 503 -22.91 -13.52 -16.85
C LEU A 503 -23.92 -14.11 -17.85
N THR A 504 -23.45 -14.90 -18.80
CA THR A 504 -24.26 -15.61 -19.80
C THR A 504 -24.61 -17.05 -19.38
N ALA A 505 -24.05 -17.55 -18.27
CA ALA A 505 -24.41 -18.87 -17.74
C ALA A 505 -25.90 -18.88 -17.37
N SER A 506 -26.61 -19.94 -17.76
CA SER A 506 -28.07 -20.00 -17.63
C SER A 506 -28.57 -19.76 -16.21
N ASP A 507 -27.85 -20.30 -15.23
CA ASP A 507 -28.23 -20.21 -13.82
C ASP A 507 -27.95 -18.82 -13.25
N VAL A 508 -26.80 -18.23 -13.61
CA VAL A 508 -26.45 -16.85 -13.21
C VAL A 508 -27.41 -15.85 -13.84
N ALA A 509 -27.63 -15.95 -15.16
CA ALA A 509 -28.54 -15.08 -15.89
C ALA A 509 -29.98 -15.17 -15.35
N ALA A 510 -30.47 -16.38 -15.05
CA ALA A 510 -31.78 -16.59 -14.46
C ALA A 510 -31.89 -15.94 -13.06
N GLN A 511 -30.84 -16.03 -12.23
CA GLN A 511 -30.85 -15.38 -10.92
C GLN A 511 -30.78 -13.86 -11.03
N LEU A 512 -29.93 -13.29 -11.89
CA LEU A 512 -29.88 -11.84 -12.13
C LEU A 512 -31.22 -11.30 -12.65
N ALA A 513 -31.91 -12.06 -13.51
CA ALA A 513 -33.24 -11.71 -13.99
C ALA A 513 -34.31 -11.65 -12.88
N LEU A 514 -34.18 -12.47 -11.81
CA LEU A 514 -35.08 -12.39 -10.65
C LEU A 514 -34.91 -11.08 -9.87
N TYR A 515 -33.72 -10.51 -9.89
CA TYR A 515 -33.36 -9.32 -9.13
C TYR A 515 -33.58 -8.01 -9.92
N PHE A 516 -33.20 -8.00 -11.20
CA PHE A 516 -33.19 -6.78 -12.02
C PHE A 516 -34.30 -6.74 -13.08
N GLY A 517 -34.97 -7.87 -13.33
CA GLY A 517 -35.84 -8.05 -14.49
C GLY A 517 -35.10 -8.71 -15.64
N ALA A 518 -35.79 -9.55 -16.42
CA ALA A 518 -35.16 -10.36 -17.46
C ALA A 518 -34.64 -9.52 -18.64
N GLU A 519 -35.40 -8.50 -19.06
CA GLU A 519 -35.01 -7.60 -20.15
C GLU A 519 -33.84 -6.71 -19.71
N GLU A 520 -33.90 -6.17 -18.49
CA GLU A 520 -32.88 -5.30 -17.92
C GLU A 520 -31.56 -6.04 -17.65
N ALA A 521 -31.63 -7.29 -17.20
CA ALA A 521 -30.44 -8.11 -16.99
C ALA A 521 -29.72 -8.42 -18.31
N GLU A 522 -30.46 -8.76 -19.36
CA GLU A 522 -29.89 -8.98 -20.69
C GLU A 522 -29.29 -7.68 -21.27
N GLU A 523 -29.97 -6.55 -21.10
CA GLU A 523 -29.50 -5.25 -21.58
C GLU A 523 -28.25 -4.72 -20.87
N ALA A 524 -27.91 -5.24 -19.69
CA ALA A 524 -26.74 -4.78 -18.95
C ALA A 524 -25.43 -5.40 -19.44
N ILE A 525 -25.49 -6.63 -19.94
CA ILE A 525 -24.34 -7.41 -20.39
C ILE A 525 -23.41 -6.63 -21.33
N PRO A 526 -23.88 -5.88 -22.36
CA PRO A 526 -23.01 -5.21 -23.32
C PRO A 526 -22.14 -4.08 -22.74
N TYR A 527 -22.46 -3.60 -21.54
CA TYR A 527 -21.79 -2.46 -20.90
C TYR A 527 -20.84 -2.89 -19.78
N VAL A 528 -21.05 -4.07 -19.18
CA VAL A 528 -20.23 -4.57 -18.04
C VAL A 528 -18.75 -4.71 -18.44
N GLY A 529 -18.47 -5.10 -19.68
CA GLY A 529 -17.10 -5.22 -20.17
C GLY A 529 -16.29 -3.92 -20.13
N TRP A 530 -16.94 -2.77 -20.25
CA TRP A 530 -16.26 -1.46 -20.28
C TRP A 530 -15.61 -1.10 -18.96
N ALA A 531 -16.32 -1.31 -17.86
CA ALA A 531 -15.86 -1.04 -16.50
C ALA A 531 -14.49 -1.70 -16.22
N LEU A 532 -14.38 -3.00 -16.48
CA LEU A 532 -13.15 -3.75 -16.23
C LEU A 532 -12.04 -3.46 -17.24
N LYS A 533 -12.39 -3.15 -18.50
CA LYS A 533 -11.40 -2.75 -19.51
C LYS A 533 -10.82 -1.38 -19.25
N ALA A 534 -11.62 -0.43 -18.74
CA ALA A 534 -11.13 0.87 -18.29
C ALA A 534 -10.10 0.69 -17.16
N LEU A 535 -10.41 -0.14 -16.16
CA LEU A 535 -9.46 -0.50 -15.10
C LEU A 535 -8.19 -1.15 -15.64
N ALA A 536 -8.31 -2.06 -16.62
CA ALA A 536 -7.17 -2.69 -17.26
C ALA A 536 -6.28 -1.67 -18.00
N MET A 537 -6.87 -0.67 -18.64
CA MET A 537 -6.10 0.39 -19.31
C MET A 537 -5.38 1.30 -18.32
N GLU A 538 -5.98 1.59 -17.16
CA GLU A 538 -5.32 2.31 -16.07
C GLU A 538 -4.15 1.51 -15.44
N ALA A 539 -4.25 0.18 -15.39
CA ALA A 539 -3.16 -0.70 -14.97
C ALA A 539 -1.90 -0.55 -15.83
N ALA A 540 -2.07 -0.29 -17.12
CA ALA A 540 -0.96 -0.15 -18.07
C ALA A 540 -0.10 1.10 -17.83
N VAL A 541 -0.62 2.09 -17.11
CA VAL A 541 0.04 3.38 -16.87
C VAL A 541 0.35 3.61 -15.40
N GLU A 542 0.31 2.56 -14.56
CA GLU A 542 0.66 2.58 -13.13
C GLU A 542 -0.28 3.46 -12.25
N GLN A 543 -1.45 3.84 -12.77
CA GLN A 543 -2.42 4.76 -12.12
C GLN A 543 -3.57 4.04 -11.39
N LEU A 544 -3.40 2.76 -11.05
CA LEU A 544 -4.49 1.96 -10.51
C LEU A 544 -5.00 2.46 -9.18
N ALA A 545 -4.11 2.91 -8.31
CA ALA A 545 -4.48 3.13 -6.92
C ALA A 545 -5.58 4.18 -6.77
N GLN A 546 -6.78 3.70 -6.42
CA GLN A 546 -7.94 4.35 -5.80
C GLN A 546 -9.17 3.42 -5.94
N THR A 547 -9.76 2.97 -4.82
CA THR A 547 -10.82 1.93 -4.71
C THR A 547 -10.49 0.59 -5.32
N ILE A 548 -11.03 0.23 -6.49
CA ILE A 548 -10.85 -1.12 -7.04
C ILE A 548 -9.41 -1.34 -7.46
N GLY A 549 -8.71 -0.30 -7.89
CA GLY A 549 -7.28 -0.45 -8.14
C GLY A 549 -6.47 -0.63 -6.85
N GLU A 550 -6.90 -0.12 -5.68
CA GLU A 550 -6.27 -0.46 -4.38
C GLU A 550 -6.55 -1.91 -3.99
N VAL A 551 -7.75 -2.42 -4.31
CA VAL A 551 -8.10 -3.84 -4.12
C VAL A 551 -7.19 -4.73 -4.95
N ILE A 552 -7.14 -4.48 -6.26
CA ILE A 552 -6.37 -5.28 -7.21
C ILE A 552 -4.87 -5.17 -6.93
N SER A 553 -4.39 -4.00 -6.53
CA SER A 553 -2.99 -3.79 -6.20
C SER A 553 -2.60 -4.24 -4.80
N SER A 554 -3.55 -4.67 -3.95
CA SER A 554 -3.29 -5.25 -2.62
C SER A 554 -2.86 -6.72 -2.72
N PRO A 555 -2.28 -7.32 -1.66
CA PRO A 555 -2.11 -8.76 -1.58
C PRO A 555 -3.46 -9.49 -1.67
N ARG A 556 -3.53 -10.57 -2.46
CA ARG A 556 -4.74 -11.42 -2.57
C ARG A 556 -5.09 -12.17 -1.28
N VAL A 557 -4.15 -12.33 -0.37
CA VAL A 557 -4.36 -12.88 0.98
C VAL A 557 -3.66 -11.98 1.98
N VAL A 558 -4.42 -11.43 2.93
CA VAL A 558 -3.90 -10.70 4.09
C VAL A 558 -3.99 -11.61 5.30
N GLU A 559 -2.89 -11.72 6.04
CA GLU A 559 -2.75 -12.65 7.16
C GLU A 559 -2.74 -11.87 8.49
N PHE A 560 -3.56 -12.30 9.44
CA PHE A 560 -3.52 -11.82 10.82
C PHE A 560 -3.16 -12.97 11.74
N ASP A 561 -2.03 -12.82 12.42
CA ASP A 561 -1.56 -13.79 13.40
C ASP A 561 -2.00 -13.38 14.80
N LEU A 562 -2.73 -14.29 15.45
CA LEU A 562 -3.03 -14.20 16.87
C LEU A 562 -2.05 -15.10 17.60
N THR A 563 -1.35 -14.50 18.55
CA THR A 563 -0.33 -15.15 19.36
C THR A 563 -0.83 -15.26 20.78
N VAL A 564 -0.58 -16.42 21.39
CA VAL A 564 -0.74 -16.58 22.83
C VAL A 564 0.37 -15.77 23.51
N THR A 565 0.03 -14.97 24.52
CA THR A 565 0.97 -14.08 25.23
C THR A 565 1.12 -14.45 26.70
N MET A 566 2.23 -14.00 27.31
CA MET A 566 2.64 -14.21 28.70
C MET A 566 3.23 -12.91 29.30
N ASN A 567 3.42 -12.84 30.61
CA ASN A 567 4.08 -11.68 31.22
C ASN A 567 5.60 -11.83 31.21
N ALA A 568 6.32 -10.72 31.11
CA ALA A 568 7.76 -10.64 31.20
C ALA A 568 8.22 -9.66 32.28
N VAL A 569 9.42 -9.92 32.78
CA VAL A 569 10.12 -9.10 33.78
C VAL A 569 11.49 -8.74 33.19
N ILE A 570 11.64 -7.48 32.79
CA ILE A 570 12.88 -6.96 32.20
C ILE A 570 13.68 -6.25 33.27
N THR A 571 14.89 -6.74 33.54
CA THR A 571 15.80 -6.16 34.52
C THR A 571 16.88 -5.37 33.80
N LEU A 572 16.93 -4.07 34.04
CA LEU A 572 17.98 -3.20 33.53
C LEU A 572 19.09 -3.09 34.58
N THR A 573 20.34 -3.13 34.14
CA THR A 573 21.53 -2.83 34.93
C THR A 573 22.40 -1.81 34.20
N PRO A 574 23.18 -0.97 34.89
CA PRO A 574 24.16 -0.11 34.23
C PRO A 574 25.28 -0.93 33.59
N ALA A 575 25.72 -0.53 32.39
CA ALA A 575 26.85 -1.17 31.72
C ALA A 575 28.18 -0.82 32.42
N ASP A 576 29.05 -1.81 32.62
CA ASP A 576 30.39 -1.63 33.17
C ASP A 576 31.26 -0.79 32.21
N VAL A 577 31.98 0.19 32.77
CA VAL A 577 32.97 1.00 32.04
C VAL A 577 34.36 0.67 32.57
N ASN A 578 35.14 -0.10 31.80
CA ASN A 578 36.55 -0.42 32.10
C ASN A 578 36.81 -1.07 33.48
N GLY A 579 35.90 -1.91 33.97
CA GLY A 579 36.03 -2.60 35.27
C GLY A 579 35.54 -1.78 36.46
N HIS A 580 34.74 -0.74 36.21
CA HIS A 580 34.07 0.06 37.22
C HIS A 580 32.55 -0.15 37.12
N PRO A 581 31.84 -0.28 38.27
CA PRO A 581 30.38 -0.38 38.25
C PRO A 581 29.79 0.83 37.51
N GLY A 582 29.01 0.57 36.46
CA GLY A 582 28.33 1.62 35.73
C GLY A 582 27.27 2.32 36.59
N GLU A 583 26.90 3.54 36.19
CA GLU A 583 25.73 4.24 36.70
C GLU A 583 24.72 4.44 35.56
N PHE A 584 23.43 4.46 35.88
CA PHE A 584 22.42 4.87 34.91
C PHE A 584 22.59 6.36 34.57
N PRO A 585 22.20 6.81 33.36
CA PRO A 585 22.25 8.21 33.00
C PRO A 585 21.43 9.05 33.98
N SER A 586 22.08 9.93 34.74
CA SER A 586 21.46 10.62 35.90
C SER A 586 20.30 11.55 35.55
N THR A 587 20.16 11.93 34.28
CA THR A 587 19.07 12.77 33.76
C THR A 587 17.90 11.95 33.21
N ALA A 588 17.96 10.62 33.20
CA ALA A 588 16.88 9.78 32.68
C ALA A 588 15.63 9.86 33.57
N THR A 589 14.49 10.20 32.95
CA THR A 589 13.17 10.25 33.59
C THR A 589 12.17 9.28 32.93
N THR A 590 12.45 8.84 31.71
CA THR A 590 11.59 7.95 30.92
C THR A 590 12.45 6.84 30.31
N VAL A 591 11.89 5.65 30.10
CA VAL A 591 12.52 4.56 29.36
C VAL A 591 11.55 4.01 28.34
N ALA A 592 12.05 3.67 27.16
CA ALA A 592 11.39 2.82 26.19
C ALA A 592 12.15 1.49 26.11
N VAL A 593 11.42 0.37 26.15
CA VAL A 593 11.95 -0.96 25.89
C VAL A 593 11.24 -1.49 24.66
N THR A 594 11.98 -1.79 23.60
CA THR A 594 11.47 -2.37 22.37
C THR A 594 11.84 -3.85 22.31
N ALA A 595 10.84 -4.72 22.30
CA ALA A 595 11.00 -6.14 22.05
C ALA A 595 11.00 -6.40 20.55
N GLN A 596 11.96 -7.17 20.07
CA GLN A 596 12.12 -7.58 18.68
C GLN A 596 12.00 -9.10 18.61
N PHE A 597 10.91 -9.59 18.04
CA PHE A 597 10.59 -11.02 18.00
C PHE A 597 11.17 -11.70 16.75
N SER A 598 11.33 -13.01 16.82
CA SER A 598 11.81 -13.83 15.71
C SER A 598 10.77 -14.06 14.61
N ASP A 599 9.63 -13.38 14.66
CA ASP A 599 8.70 -13.24 13.53
C ASP A 599 8.71 -11.80 12.99
N SER A 600 9.76 -11.05 13.34
CA SER A 600 10.03 -9.67 12.98
C SER A 600 9.01 -8.64 13.48
N THR A 601 8.05 -8.99 14.33
CA THR A 601 7.21 -7.98 14.99
C THR A 601 7.99 -7.22 16.06
N THR A 602 7.68 -5.93 16.24
CA THR A 602 8.24 -5.12 17.33
C THR A 602 7.14 -4.58 18.22
N ARG A 603 7.39 -4.57 19.53
CA ARG A 603 6.49 -3.98 20.53
C ARG A 603 7.30 -3.05 21.41
N THR A 604 6.76 -1.91 21.78
CA THR A 604 7.46 -0.94 22.63
C THR A 604 6.69 -0.69 23.90
N TRP A 605 7.34 -0.90 25.04
CA TRP A 605 6.88 -0.47 26.34
C TRP A 605 7.57 0.85 26.70
N THR A 606 6.80 1.88 27.02
CA THR A 606 7.34 3.17 27.50
C THR A 606 6.84 3.49 28.90
N GLY A 607 7.69 3.99 29.78
CA GLY A 607 7.27 4.37 31.13
C GLY A 607 8.25 5.27 31.86
N PRO A 608 7.81 5.95 32.94
CA PRO A 608 8.68 6.75 33.77
C PRO A 608 9.68 5.87 34.53
N VAL A 609 10.88 6.39 34.76
CA VAL A 609 11.92 5.73 35.56
C VAL A 609 12.54 6.68 36.57
N ASP A 610 12.83 6.15 37.76
CA ASP A 610 13.66 6.82 38.76
C ASP A 610 14.99 6.06 38.87
N VAL A 611 16.03 6.63 38.27
CA VAL A 611 17.36 6.06 38.21
C VAL A 611 18.24 6.42 39.42
N THR A 612 17.73 7.26 40.33
CA THR A 612 18.51 7.82 41.45
C THR A 612 18.97 6.72 42.41
N ASN A 613 20.29 6.55 42.55
CA ASN A 613 20.92 5.55 43.43
C ASN A 613 20.46 4.09 43.18
N ARG A 614 20.10 3.74 41.94
CA ARG A 614 19.66 2.38 41.58
C ARG A 614 20.79 1.59 40.91
N SER A 615 21.06 0.38 41.42
CA SER A 615 21.95 -0.60 40.76
C SER A 615 21.22 -1.47 39.74
N SER A 616 19.89 -1.48 39.77
CA SER A 616 19.03 -2.16 38.80
C SER A 616 17.65 -1.53 38.76
N LEU A 617 16.97 -1.65 37.62
CA LEU A 617 15.56 -1.30 37.44
C LEU A 617 14.81 -2.53 36.94
N THR A 618 13.56 -2.69 37.36
CA THR A 618 12.71 -3.79 36.91
C THR A 618 11.48 -3.23 36.23
N ILE A 619 11.23 -3.69 35.01
CA ILE A 619 10.08 -3.33 34.19
C ILE A 619 9.23 -4.58 34.10
N HIS A 620 7.98 -4.46 34.54
CA HIS A 620 6.96 -5.48 34.33
C HIS A 620 6.29 -5.18 32.99
N TRP A 621 6.34 -6.16 32.09
CA TRP A 621 5.79 -6.06 30.77
C TRP A 621 4.76 -7.18 30.60
N ASP A 622 3.49 -6.82 30.64
CA ASP A 622 2.40 -7.77 30.45
C ASP A 622 2.20 -8.09 28.94
N ASP A 623 1.69 -9.27 28.64
CA ASP A 623 1.29 -9.64 27.27
C ASP A 623 2.41 -9.65 26.21
N VAL A 624 3.59 -10.10 26.60
CA VAL A 624 4.68 -10.47 25.68
C VAL A 624 4.31 -11.75 24.91
N PRO A 625 4.30 -11.75 23.56
CA PRO A 625 4.08 -12.93 22.73
C PRO A 625 4.89 -14.15 23.19
N VAL A 626 4.31 -15.35 23.08
CA VAL A 626 5.02 -16.62 23.32
C VAL A 626 5.48 -17.21 21.98
N GLY A 627 6.68 -17.79 21.96
CA GLY A 627 7.23 -18.54 20.84
C GLY A 627 8.35 -17.82 20.10
N GLY A 628 9.27 -18.60 19.52
CA GLY A 628 10.45 -18.07 18.82
C GLY A 628 11.56 -17.58 19.75
N THR A 629 12.35 -16.62 19.28
CA THR A 629 13.33 -15.86 20.08
C THR A 629 12.95 -14.39 20.17
N VAL A 630 13.45 -13.69 21.18
CA VAL A 630 13.21 -12.26 21.40
C VAL A 630 14.49 -11.56 21.84
N THR A 631 14.71 -10.37 21.29
CA THR A 631 15.75 -9.43 21.73
C THR A 631 15.10 -8.16 22.24
N PHE A 632 15.56 -7.65 23.37
CA PHE A 632 15.04 -6.42 23.96
C PHE A 632 16.06 -5.29 23.82
N VAL A 633 15.67 -4.20 23.18
CA VAL A 633 16.44 -2.96 23.05
C VAL A 633 15.88 -1.93 24.03
N VAL A 634 16.74 -1.21 24.71
CA VAL A 634 16.38 -0.22 25.74
C VAL A 634 16.90 1.14 25.30
N ALA A 635 16.06 2.16 25.40
CA ALA A 635 16.42 3.57 25.26
C ALA A 635 15.90 4.35 26.47
N MET A 636 16.76 5.14 27.11
CA MET A 636 16.40 6.02 28.23
C MET A 636 16.37 7.47 27.78
N PHE A 637 15.37 8.22 28.25
CA PHE A 637 15.15 9.62 27.90
C PHE A 637 15.10 10.50 29.14
N SER A 638 15.56 11.74 29.02
CA SER A 638 15.37 12.80 30.03
C SER A 638 13.98 13.45 29.98
N ALA A 639 13.70 14.38 30.90
CA ALA A 639 12.41 15.06 31.02
C ALA A 639 12.04 15.85 29.76
N GLU A 640 13.05 16.30 29.02
CA GLU A 640 12.93 17.06 27.79
C GLU A 640 12.90 16.16 26.53
N GLY A 641 12.92 14.83 26.69
CA GLY A 641 12.84 13.86 25.58
C GLY A 641 14.20 13.43 24.99
N TRP A 642 15.32 13.73 25.65
CA TRP A 642 16.65 13.42 25.12
C TRP A 642 17.08 11.98 25.40
N GLY A 643 17.49 11.22 24.39
CA GLY A 643 18.14 9.92 24.57
C GLY A 643 19.45 10.04 25.33
N VAL A 644 19.52 9.48 26.54
CA VAL A 644 20.63 9.60 27.49
C VAL A 644 21.27 8.26 27.85
N GLY A 645 20.62 7.14 27.48
CA GLY A 645 21.20 5.81 27.63
C GLY A 645 20.57 4.80 26.69
N LYS A 646 21.33 3.74 26.37
CA LYS A 646 20.88 2.64 25.52
C LYS A 646 21.40 1.29 26.00
N GLY A 647 20.66 0.22 25.75
CA GLY A 647 21.07 -1.14 26.08
C GLY A 647 20.41 -2.16 25.15
N GLN A 648 20.94 -3.37 25.11
CA GLN A 648 20.36 -4.47 24.33
C GLN A 648 20.60 -5.81 25.04
N SER A 649 19.60 -6.69 25.06
CA SER A 649 19.73 -8.05 25.58
C SER A 649 20.48 -8.95 24.60
N ALA A 650 20.98 -10.09 25.08
CA ALA A 650 21.18 -11.23 24.19
C ALA A 650 19.82 -11.71 23.68
N SER A 651 19.81 -12.37 22.52
CA SER A 651 18.62 -13.08 22.06
C SER A 651 18.34 -14.29 22.93
N VAL A 652 17.08 -14.44 23.34
CA VAL A 652 16.63 -15.52 24.23
C VAL A 652 15.42 -16.23 23.64
N ALA A 653 15.23 -17.50 24.02
CA ALA A 653 13.99 -18.21 23.74
C ALA A 653 12.81 -17.47 24.39
N ASN A 654 11.78 -17.19 23.61
CA ASN A 654 10.64 -16.38 24.01
C ASN A 654 9.56 -17.25 24.68
N GLU A 655 9.93 -17.87 25.78
CA GLU A 655 9.09 -18.75 26.60
C GLU A 655 9.29 -18.45 28.10
N ILE A 656 8.40 -18.94 28.96
CA ILE A 656 8.55 -18.82 30.42
C ILE A 656 9.84 -19.51 30.84
N ASN A 657 10.85 -18.71 31.20
CA ASN A 657 12.15 -19.19 31.66
C ASN A 657 12.30 -19.14 33.19
N ASP A 658 11.45 -18.37 33.89
CA ASP A 658 11.25 -18.42 35.33
C ASP A 658 9.94 -19.15 35.64
N LYS A 659 10.06 -20.45 35.87
CA LYS A 659 8.91 -21.36 36.08
C LYS A 659 8.20 -21.15 37.43
N ASP A 660 8.88 -20.57 38.41
CA ASP A 660 8.30 -20.35 39.73
C ASP A 660 7.44 -19.08 39.75
N ALA A 661 7.85 -18.06 38.99
CA ALA A 661 7.09 -16.82 38.81
C ALA A 661 6.09 -16.87 37.63
N GLY A 662 6.27 -17.80 36.69
CA GLY A 662 5.41 -17.92 35.50
C GLY A 662 5.64 -16.80 34.47
N VAL A 663 6.86 -16.27 34.37
CA VAL A 663 7.21 -15.12 33.52
C VAL A 663 8.45 -15.38 32.65
N LEU A 664 8.60 -14.61 31.58
CA LEU A 664 9.86 -14.46 30.86
C LEU A 664 10.76 -13.43 31.57
N SER A 665 11.91 -13.83 32.06
CA SER A 665 12.89 -12.97 32.73
C SER A 665 14.09 -12.67 31.83
N VAL A 666 14.42 -11.39 31.63
CA VAL A 666 15.55 -10.93 30.79
C VAL A 666 16.34 -9.83 31.50
N SER A 667 17.67 -9.85 31.37
CA SER A 667 18.55 -8.81 31.92
C SER A 667 19.28 -8.04 30.82
N ILE A 668 19.39 -6.72 30.96
CA ILE A 668 19.94 -5.82 29.93
C ILE A 668 20.90 -4.83 30.57
N ALA A 669 22.11 -4.72 30.02
CA ALA A 669 23.07 -3.70 30.41
C ALA A 669 22.83 -2.41 29.61
N VAL A 670 22.68 -1.27 30.29
CA VAL A 670 22.41 0.05 29.71
C VAL A 670 23.65 0.93 29.81
N ALA A 671 24.21 1.30 28.67
CA ALA A 671 25.31 2.25 28.54
C ALA A 671 24.80 3.70 28.42
N GLN A 672 25.53 4.64 28.99
CA GLN A 672 25.25 6.08 28.91
C GLN A 672 25.70 6.68 27.56
N GLN A 673 24.91 7.59 26.96
CA GLN A 673 25.27 8.31 25.71
C GLN A 673 24.92 9.82 25.73
N LEU A 674 25.58 10.60 24.85
CA LEU A 674 25.82 12.07 24.87
C LEU A 674 24.84 12.97 24.05
N TYR A 675 24.82 14.25 24.46
CA TYR A 675 24.29 15.55 23.95
C TYR A 675 22.99 15.67 23.10
N PRO A 676 22.05 16.56 23.51
CA PRO A 676 20.81 16.85 22.79
C PRO A 676 21.02 17.65 21.49
N LEU A 677 20.20 17.37 20.46
CA LEU A 677 20.03 18.27 19.32
C LEU A 677 19.14 19.45 19.74
N SER A 678 19.45 20.65 19.33
CA SER A 678 18.64 21.85 19.57
C SER A 678 18.61 22.71 18.32
N ALA A 679 17.84 23.79 18.34
CA ALA A 679 17.89 24.79 17.27
C ALA A 679 19.29 25.40 17.07
N ASP A 680 20.17 25.32 18.09
CA ASP A 680 21.55 25.80 18.03
C ASP A 680 22.54 24.72 17.58
N THR A 681 22.07 23.50 17.27
CA THR A 681 22.96 22.43 16.81
C THR A 681 23.40 22.66 15.38
N SER A 682 24.69 22.47 15.12
CA SER A 682 25.28 22.46 13.78
C SER A 682 26.10 21.19 13.57
N TYR A 683 26.14 20.68 12.35
CA TYR A 683 26.97 19.58 11.92
C TYR A 683 28.33 20.08 11.41
N GLY A 684 29.39 19.74 12.15
CA GLY A 684 30.76 20.06 11.78
C GLY A 684 31.42 18.89 11.05
N HIS A 685 32.16 19.18 9.98
CA HIS A 685 32.94 18.17 9.27
C HIS A 685 34.02 17.61 10.21
N HIS A 686 34.16 16.28 10.24
CA HIS A 686 35.09 15.58 11.12
C HIS A 686 36.14 14.78 10.37
N ALA A 687 35.74 14.02 9.34
CA ALA A 687 36.66 13.18 8.58
C ALA A 687 36.23 13.01 7.13
N VAL A 688 37.20 12.72 6.25
CA VAL A 688 36.96 12.39 4.83
C VAL A 688 37.67 11.07 4.48
N LEU A 689 36.98 10.21 3.73
CA LEU A 689 37.55 8.98 3.21
C LEU A 689 38.48 9.28 2.04
N THR A 690 39.72 8.80 2.14
CA THR A 690 40.73 8.95 1.09
C THR A 690 41.30 7.59 0.70
N HIS A 691 41.74 7.46 -0.55
CA HIS A 691 42.45 6.27 -1.03
C HIS A 691 43.88 6.65 -1.43
N THR A 692 44.86 5.86 -1.01
CA THR A 692 46.27 6.02 -1.42
C THR A 692 46.79 4.71 -2.01
N GLU A 693 47.36 4.78 -3.21
CA GLU A 693 47.94 3.61 -3.88
C GLU A 693 48.97 2.89 -2.98
N GLY A 694 48.83 1.57 -2.83
CA GLY A 694 49.68 0.74 -1.97
C GLY A 694 49.35 0.76 -0.47
N THR A 695 48.58 1.75 0.02
CA THR A 695 48.14 1.82 1.44
C THR A 695 46.64 1.53 1.60
N GLY A 696 45.84 1.75 0.56
CA GLY A 696 44.39 1.52 0.52
C GLY A 696 43.57 2.68 1.11
N TYR A 697 42.35 2.38 1.54
CA TYR A 697 41.42 3.36 2.11
C TYR A 697 41.75 3.71 3.56
N ALA A 698 41.59 4.99 3.91
CA ALA A 698 41.67 5.50 5.27
C ALA A 698 40.79 6.74 5.47
N TRP A 699 40.12 6.82 6.63
CA TRP A 699 39.45 8.03 7.09
C TRP A 699 40.49 9.01 7.63
N LYS A 700 40.50 10.22 7.08
CA LYS A 700 41.40 11.30 7.45
C LYS A 700 40.62 12.37 8.20
N GLU A 701 40.92 12.51 9.49
CA GLU A 701 40.34 13.58 10.32
C GLU A 701 40.73 14.97 9.79
N THR A 702 39.72 15.84 9.64
CA THR A 702 39.87 17.23 9.19
C THR A 702 38.57 18.00 9.48
N ALA A 703 38.70 19.27 9.87
CA ALA A 703 37.55 20.16 10.05
C ALA A 703 37.07 20.82 8.74
N GLN A 704 37.79 20.59 7.63
CA GLN A 704 37.50 21.19 6.32
C GLN A 704 36.81 20.15 5.44
N ALA A 705 35.57 20.46 5.05
CA ALA A 705 34.82 19.69 4.07
C ALA A 705 35.39 19.89 2.65
N PRO A 706 35.18 18.92 1.74
CA PRO A 706 35.36 19.14 0.30
C PRO A 706 34.54 20.33 -0.21
N THR A 707 35.01 20.99 -1.27
CA THR A 707 34.42 22.24 -1.80
C THR A 707 33.72 22.06 -3.15
N GLU A 708 33.93 20.91 -3.77
CA GLU A 708 33.32 20.50 -5.03
C GLU A 708 31.79 20.40 -4.89
N THR A 709 31.08 20.91 -5.90
CA THR A 709 29.61 20.94 -5.96
C THR A 709 29.11 20.19 -7.20
N ALA A 710 27.82 20.26 -7.52
CA ALA A 710 27.29 19.68 -8.76
C ALA A 710 27.93 20.28 -10.03
N GLU A 711 28.50 21.50 -9.96
CA GLU A 711 29.28 22.09 -11.06
C GLU A 711 30.57 21.31 -11.37
N SER A 712 31.09 20.57 -10.38
CA SER A 712 32.31 19.78 -10.51
C SER A 712 32.11 18.44 -11.22
N LEU A 713 30.86 18.05 -11.43
CA LEU A 713 30.53 16.84 -12.19
C LEU A 713 30.82 17.04 -13.68
N GLY A 714 31.35 15.99 -14.30
CA GLY A 714 31.60 15.96 -15.73
C GLY A 714 30.39 15.50 -16.53
N SER A 715 30.62 15.42 -17.84
CA SER A 715 29.74 14.75 -18.78
C SER A 715 30.61 14.14 -19.87
N GLY A 716 30.40 12.90 -20.25
CA GLY A 716 30.95 12.36 -21.49
C GLY A 716 31.81 11.11 -21.33
N PRO A 717 31.89 10.27 -22.38
CA PRO A 717 32.39 8.89 -22.34
C PRO A 717 33.91 8.75 -22.15
N SER A 718 34.61 9.86 -21.95
CA SER A 718 36.07 9.90 -21.90
C SER A 718 36.56 10.90 -20.87
N GLY A 719 37.49 10.50 -20.01
CA GLY A 719 38.19 11.45 -19.15
C GLY A 719 38.42 11.01 -17.71
N HIS A 720 37.90 9.84 -17.29
CA HIS A 720 37.91 9.43 -15.87
C HIS A 720 37.22 10.48 -14.99
N VAL A 721 35.94 10.77 -15.29
CA VAL A 721 35.19 11.85 -14.63
C VAL A 721 33.96 11.31 -13.90
N LEU A 722 33.70 11.86 -12.72
CA LEU A 722 32.49 11.62 -11.93
C LEU A 722 31.32 12.40 -12.53
N GLU A 723 30.18 11.75 -12.76
CA GLU A 723 29.08 12.31 -13.58
C GLU A 723 27.77 12.43 -12.81
N ALA A 724 27.45 11.47 -11.94
CA ALA A 724 26.32 11.56 -11.03
C ALA A 724 26.59 10.84 -9.71
N LEU A 725 25.87 11.24 -8.67
CA LEU A 725 25.89 10.61 -7.34
C LEU A 725 24.60 9.81 -7.14
N GLY A 726 24.73 8.58 -6.65
CA GLY A 726 23.61 7.70 -6.35
C GLY A 726 23.24 7.66 -4.87
N ALA A 727 22.54 6.60 -4.46
CA ALA A 727 22.12 6.42 -3.07
C ALA A 727 23.30 6.06 -2.14
N ILE A 728 23.15 6.41 -0.86
CA ILE A 728 24.04 6.02 0.24
C ILE A 728 23.20 5.37 1.36
N THR A 729 23.69 4.28 1.94
CA THR A 729 23.02 3.52 3.00
C THR A 729 24.05 2.89 3.93
N LEU A 730 23.67 2.53 5.17
CA LEU A 730 24.59 1.94 6.14
C LEU A 730 23.97 0.77 6.91
N SER A 731 24.83 -0.14 7.37
CA SER A 731 24.49 -1.18 8.33
C SER A 731 25.30 -0.95 9.60
N ASP A 732 24.59 -0.68 10.70
CA ASP A 732 25.18 -0.44 12.00
C ASP A 732 25.80 -1.72 12.57
N ASP A 733 25.13 -2.86 12.42
CA ASP A 733 25.59 -4.15 12.94
C ASP A 733 26.92 -4.59 12.33
N LEU A 734 27.09 -4.30 11.04
CA LEU A 734 28.28 -4.66 10.27
C LEU A 734 29.33 -3.56 10.20
N GLY A 735 29.00 -2.32 10.59
CA GLY A 735 29.90 -1.17 10.49
C GLY A 735 30.29 -0.81 9.05
N ILE A 736 29.41 -1.09 8.07
CA ILE A 736 29.64 -0.83 6.64
C ILE A 736 28.70 0.25 6.10
N ILE A 737 29.20 1.01 5.13
CA ILE A 737 28.44 1.98 4.34
C ILE A 737 28.51 1.56 2.88
N GLY A 738 27.35 1.53 2.22
CA GLY A 738 27.19 1.21 0.81
C GLY A 738 26.78 2.47 0.04
N TYR A 739 27.36 2.69 -1.14
CA TYR A 739 27.05 3.84 -1.98
C TYR A 739 27.20 3.54 -3.47
N GLY A 740 26.45 4.27 -4.30
CA GLY A 740 26.48 4.20 -5.77
C GLY A 740 26.80 5.53 -6.44
N TRP A 741 27.29 5.48 -7.68
CA TRP A 741 27.60 6.66 -8.51
C TRP A 741 27.72 6.29 -9.98
N GLU A 742 27.62 7.31 -10.84
CA GLU A 742 27.90 7.22 -12.28
C GLU A 742 29.24 7.89 -12.58
N ALA A 743 30.07 7.24 -13.39
CA ALA A 743 31.34 7.82 -13.83
C ALA A 743 31.83 7.21 -15.14
N SER A 744 32.66 7.98 -15.85
CA SER A 744 33.52 7.47 -16.90
C SER A 744 34.85 6.93 -16.36
N GLY A 745 35.47 6.01 -17.11
CA GLY A 745 36.79 5.47 -16.76
C GLY A 745 36.79 4.50 -15.58
N LEU A 746 35.67 3.78 -15.37
CA LEU A 746 35.54 2.77 -14.31
C LEU A 746 36.36 1.50 -14.58
N GLY A 747 36.69 1.23 -15.85
CA GLY A 747 37.48 0.04 -16.24
C GLY A 747 36.73 -1.29 -16.09
N ILE A 748 35.39 -1.25 -16.07
CA ILE A 748 34.50 -2.42 -15.94
C ILE A 748 33.56 -2.50 -17.16
N PRO A 749 33.07 -3.69 -17.55
CA PRO A 749 32.11 -3.84 -18.65
C PRO A 749 30.68 -3.42 -18.24
N PRO A 750 29.81 -3.07 -19.21
CA PRO A 750 28.38 -2.91 -18.95
C PRO A 750 27.67 -4.24 -18.68
N VAL A 751 26.58 -4.19 -17.90
CA VAL A 751 25.67 -5.32 -17.63
C VAL A 751 24.58 -5.41 -18.69
N ASP A 752 24.02 -4.26 -19.10
CA ASP A 752 22.73 -4.14 -19.80
C ASP A 752 22.80 -3.36 -21.13
N ALA A 753 24.01 -3.14 -21.67
CA ALA A 753 24.23 -2.42 -22.93
C ALA A 753 25.12 -3.20 -23.92
N ASP A 754 24.83 -3.04 -25.23
CA ASP A 754 25.60 -3.64 -26.33
C ASP A 754 26.75 -2.72 -26.77
N GLY A 755 27.98 -2.99 -26.31
CA GLY A 755 29.19 -2.27 -26.72
C GLY A 755 30.04 -1.79 -25.54
N PRO A 756 31.15 -1.08 -25.78
CA PRO A 756 31.92 -0.47 -24.71
C PRO A 756 31.24 0.83 -24.28
N ASP A 757 30.16 0.74 -23.51
CA ASP A 757 29.73 1.90 -22.72
C ASP A 757 30.82 2.23 -21.71
N THR A 758 31.11 3.52 -21.64
CA THR A 758 32.24 4.04 -20.86
C THR A 758 31.77 4.87 -19.69
N GLU A 759 30.51 5.31 -19.68
CA GLU A 759 29.75 5.93 -18.59
C GLU A 759 28.86 4.84 -18.01
N LEU A 760 29.09 4.46 -16.76
CA LEU A 760 28.28 3.42 -16.11
C LEU A 760 28.01 3.80 -14.67
N ASP A 761 26.82 3.43 -14.21
CA ASP A 761 26.49 3.38 -12.80
C ASP A 761 27.15 2.17 -12.14
N THR A 762 27.70 2.38 -10.95
CA THR A 762 28.33 1.33 -10.15
C THR A 762 28.06 1.51 -8.66
N MET A 763 28.53 0.56 -7.86
CA MET A 763 28.32 0.55 -6.41
C MET A 763 29.49 -0.08 -5.64
N GLN A 764 29.66 0.35 -4.40
CA GLN A 764 30.73 -0.08 -3.50
C GLN A 764 30.25 -0.16 -2.03
N ASN A 765 30.91 -1.03 -1.26
CA ASN A 765 30.92 -0.99 0.21
C ASN A 765 32.28 -0.57 0.75
N ILE A 766 32.29 0.11 1.89
CA ILE A 766 33.48 0.37 2.70
C ILE A 766 33.10 0.30 4.18
N GLY A 767 34.05 -0.04 5.06
CA GLY A 767 33.84 0.12 6.49
C GLY A 767 33.77 1.60 6.87
N PHE A 768 32.85 1.98 7.77
CA PHE A 768 32.80 3.29 8.43
C PHE A 768 33.17 3.24 9.93
N ARG A 769 33.26 2.03 10.51
CA ARG A 769 33.82 1.81 11.84
C ARG A 769 34.29 0.36 12.05
N PRO A 770 35.05 0.08 13.13
CA PRO A 770 35.34 -1.30 13.53
C PRO A 770 34.09 -2.05 14.00
N VAL A 771 34.02 -3.36 13.72
CA VAL A 771 33.01 -4.28 14.27
C VAL A 771 33.41 -4.67 15.70
N ALA A 772 32.43 -4.93 16.58
CA ALA A 772 32.70 -5.30 17.96
C ALA A 772 33.64 -6.53 18.05
N GLY A 773 34.81 -6.35 18.68
CA GLY A 773 35.82 -7.39 18.88
C GLY A 773 37.05 -7.30 17.97
N ASP A 774 37.07 -6.40 16.98
CA ASP A 774 38.23 -6.13 16.13
C ASP A 774 38.69 -4.67 16.29
N SER A 775 39.93 -4.47 16.73
CA SER A 775 40.54 -3.14 16.93
C SER A 775 41.59 -2.81 15.85
N SER A 776 41.60 -3.52 14.72
CA SER A 776 42.56 -3.31 13.64
C SER A 776 42.32 -1.96 12.93
N PRO A 777 43.38 -1.20 12.57
CA PRO A 777 43.27 0.03 11.76
C PRO A 777 42.86 -0.22 10.29
N THR A 778 42.69 -1.46 9.86
CA THR A 778 42.33 -1.85 8.48
C THR A 778 40.81 -1.91 8.24
N TRP A 779 39.99 -1.46 9.19
CA TRP A 779 38.53 -1.60 9.13
C TRP A 779 37.84 -0.92 7.92
N PRO A 780 38.32 0.20 7.32
CA PRO A 780 37.69 0.71 6.10
C PRO A 780 37.78 -0.32 4.98
N GLN A 781 38.95 -0.95 4.85
CA GLN A 781 39.25 -1.96 3.84
C GLN A 781 38.57 -3.30 4.16
N ALA A 782 38.33 -3.60 5.44
CA ALA A 782 37.69 -4.83 5.87
C ALA A 782 36.25 -4.96 5.33
N GLY A 783 35.53 -3.84 5.17
CA GLY A 783 34.20 -3.77 4.55
C GLY A 783 34.21 -3.53 3.03
N TYR A 784 35.38 -3.49 2.39
CA TYR A 784 35.49 -3.19 0.96
C TYR A 784 34.80 -4.25 0.09
N MET A 785 33.90 -3.81 -0.79
CA MET A 785 33.36 -4.61 -1.88
C MET A 785 33.05 -3.77 -3.11
N THR A 786 33.14 -4.34 -4.31
CA THR A 786 32.91 -3.60 -5.58
C THR A 786 32.17 -4.40 -6.63
N ALA A 787 31.36 -3.72 -7.45
CA ALA A 787 30.68 -4.36 -8.57
C ALA A 787 31.68 -4.75 -9.69
N PRO A 788 31.61 -5.97 -10.24
CA PRO A 788 32.48 -6.42 -11.33
C PRO A 788 32.11 -5.86 -12.72
N ALA A 789 30.93 -5.27 -12.85
CA ALA A 789 30.37 -4.64 -14.05
C ALA A 789 29.48 -3.46 -13.63
N GLY A 790 29.17 -2.55 -14.56
CA GLY A 790 28.34 -1.37 -14.32
C GLY A 790 27.02 -1.40 -15.10
N TYR A 791 26.05 -0.60 -14.65
CA TYR A 791 24.70 -0.52 -15.22
C TYR A 791 24.51 0.76 -16.03
N SER A 792 23.54 0.77 -16.95
CA SER A 792 23.10 1.97 -17.67
C SER A 792 22.20 2.91 -16.85
N LYS A 793 21.80 2.47 -15.64
CA LYS A 793 20.94 3.18 -14.69
C LYS A 793 21.41 2.90 -13.28
N ALA A 794 21.14 3.83 -12.36
CA ALA A 794 21.57 3.71 -10.97
C ALA A 794 21.00 2.48 -10.25
N PRO A 795 21.84 1.55 -9.73
CA PRO A 795 21.40 0.56 -8.77
C PRO A 795 21.15 1.21 -7.40
N LEU A 796 20.17 0.72 -6.65
CA LEU A 796 19.87 1.23 -5.31
C LEU A 796 20.31 0.23 -4.24
N LEU A 797 21.21 0.64 -3.36
CA LEU A 797 21.61 -0.16 -2.19
C LEU A 797 20.61 0.02 -1.05
N LEU A 798 20.27 -1.09 -0.40
CA LEU A 798 19.25 -1.14 0.64
C LEU A 798 19.73 -1.98 1.82
N TYR A 799 20.32 -1.33 2.82
CA TYR A 799 20.91 -2.01 3.98
C TYR A 799 20.05 -1.84 5.22
N LEU A 800 19.64 -2.97 5.79
CA LEU A 800 19.02 -2.98 7.10
C LEU A 800 20.06 -2.56 8.15
N ARG A 801 19.70 -1.54 8.94
CA ARG A 801 20.60 -0.95 9.95
C ARG A 801 21.02 -1.96 11.00
N SER A 802 20.05 -2.64 11.60
CA SER A 802 20.25 -3.73 12.54
C SER A 802 19.38 -4.93 12.19
N ALA A 803 19.95 -6.13 12.21
CA ALA A 803 19.29 -7.37 11.87
C ALA A 803 18.15 -7.67 12.87
N SER A 804 16.98 -8.08 12.35
CA SER A 804 15.96 -8.73 13.17
C SER A 804 16.34 -10.19 13.34
N GLU A 805 16.30 -10.70 14.57
CA GLU A 805 16.65 -12.09 14.86
C GLU A 805 15.58 -13.11 14.48
N GLY A 806 14.55 -12.73 13.71
CA GLY A 806 13.84 -13.81 13.04
C GLY A 806 12.71 -13.53 12.09
N GLY A 807 12.49 -14.63 11.38
CA GLY A 807 11.69 -14.80 10.19
C GLY A 807 12.62 -15.50 9.21
N PRO A 808 12.22 -16.62 8.56
CA PRO A 808 13.01 -17.15 7.45
C PRO A 808 13.24 -16.08 6.35
N GLU A 809 12.39 -15.05 6.29
CA GLU A 809 12.44 -13.86 5.41
C GLU A 809 13.68 -12.96 5.55
N LEU A 810 14.33 -12.90 6.72
CA LEU A 810 15.53 -12.08 6.93
C LEU A 810 16.61 -12.84 7.73
N ALA A 811 16.90 -14.09 7.34
CA ALA A 811 18.04 -14.82 7.92
C ALA A 811 19.38 -14.14 7.53
N GLY A 812 19.80 -13.15 8.32
CA GLY A 812 21.02 -12.36 8.17
C GLY A 812 20.76 -10.84 8.16
N PRO A 813 21.81 -10.00 8.13
CA PRO A 813 21.64 -8.57 7.92
C PRO A 813 20.99 -8.40 6.53
N GLY A 814 19.78 -7.86 6.50
CA GLY A 814 18.99 -7.67 5.27
C GLY A 814 19.66 -6.67 4.33
N LEU A 815 20.71 -7.09 3.64
CA LEU A 815 21.47 -6.29 2.69
C LEU A 815 21.05 -6.68 1.27
N PHE A 816 20.57 -5.69 0.53
CA PHE A 816 20.12 -5.89 -0.83
C PHE A 816 20.61 -4.78 -1.75
N PHE A 817 20.56 -5.04 -3.05
CA PHE A 817 20.58 -4.00 -4.06
C PHE A 817 19.43 -4.22 -5.06
N LEU A 818 18.90 -3.14 -5.60
CA LEU A 818 17.96 -3.18 -6.71
C LEU A 818 18.74 -3.22 -8.02
N ASP A 819 18.47 -4.25 -8.80
CA ASP A 819 18.95 -4.42 -10.17
C ASP A 819 18.10 -3.56 -11.13
N PRO A 820 18.68 -2.51 -11.75
CA PRO A 820 17.93 -1.53 -12.52
C PRO A 820 17.75 -1.92 -14.00
N SER A 821 18.29 -3.07 -14.44
CA SER A 821 18.22 -3.49 -15.85
C SER A 821 16.79 -3.77 -16.32
N GLY A 822 15.92 -4.21 -15.40
CA GLY A 822 14.60 -4.75 -15.70
C GLY A 822 14.66 -6.15 -16.33
N ASP A 823 13.57 -6.91 -16.21
CA ASP A 823 13.37 -8.18 -16.93
C ASP A 823 12.56 -7.97 -18.22
N ALA A 824 12.34 -9.04 -18.99
CA ALA A 824 11.55 -9.00 -20.23
C ALA A 824 10.07 -8.59 -20.03
N LYS A 825 9.60 -8.57 -18.78
CA LYS A 825 8.26 -8.15 -18.36
C LYS A 825 8.28 -6.79 -17.64
N GLY A 826 9.41 -6.09 -17.61
CA GLY A 826 9.55 -4.77 -16.98
C GLY A 826 9.80 -4.78 -15.47
N GLY A 827 10.03 -5.94 -14.84
CA GLY A 827 10.26 -6.04 -13.40
C GLY A 827 11.69 -5.73 -12.97
N PHE A 828 11.87 -4.87 -11.97
CA PHE A 828 13.17 -4.53 -11.37
C PHE A 828 13.41 -5.37 -10.12
N HIS A 829 14.50 -6.14 -10.09
CA HIS A 829 14.68 -7.21 -9.11
C HIS A 829 15.52 -6.79 -7.91
N LEU A 830 15.06 -7.18 -6.71
CA LEU A 830 15.85 -7.08 -5.50
C LEU A 830 16.78 -8.28 -5.36
N ARG A 831 18.08 -8.02 -5.27
CA ARG A 831 19.18 -9.00 -5.22
C ARG A 831 19.87 -8.93 -3.86
N LYS A 832 20.25 -10.08 -3.30
CA LYS A 832 20.91 -10.15 -1.99
C LYS A 832 22.38 -9.75 -2.09
N VAL A 833 22.86 -8.98 -1.12
CA VAL A 833 24.28 -8.68 -0.91
C VAL A 833 24.80 -9.56 0.22
N THR A 834 25.92 -10.24 -0.02
CA THR A 834 26.64 -10.98 1.03
C THR A 834 27.88 -10.20 1.41
N ALA A 835 27.79 -9.41 2.48
CA ALA A 835 28.90 -8.57 2.92
C ALA A 835 30.08 -9.39 3.47
N VAL A 836 31.29 -8.93 3.17
CA VAL A 836 32.54 -9.43 3.76
C VAL A 836 33.12 -8.32 4.62
N THR A 837 33.22 -8.56 5.94
CA THR A 837 33.71 -7.58 6.92
C THR A 837 35.00 -8.00 7.62
N SER A 838 35.56 -9.16 7.30
CA SER A 838 36.81 -9.65 7.90
C SER A 838 38.02 -8.97 7.26
N ALA A 839 38.92 -8.43 8.09
CA ALA A 839 40.19 -7.88 7.63
C ALA A 839 41.16 -8.95 7.05
N ASP A 840 40.93 -10.24 7.33
CA ASP A 840 41.78 -11.33 6.84
C ASP A 840 41.58 -11.65 5.36
N VAL A 841 40.46 -11.20 4.77
CA VAL A 841 40.18 -11.39 3.34
C VAL A 841 40.79 -10.22 2.56
N PRO A 842 41.77 -10.44 1.67
CA PRO A 842 42.40 -9.36 0.89
C PRO A 842 41.39 -8.57 0.05
N MET A 843 41.64 -7.29 -0.21
CA MET A 843 40.75 -6.41 -1.00
C MET A 843 40.52 -6.91 -2.44
N ASP A 844 41.48 -7.60 -3.04
CA ASP A 844 41.43 -8.12 -4.41
C ASP A 844 40.78 -9.51 -4.52
N ASP A 845 40.34 -10.10 -3.39
CA ASP A 845 39.70 -11.40 -3.37
C ASP A 845 38.34 -11.38 -4.12
N PRO A 846 38.06 -12.36 -5.00
CA PRO A 846 36.79 -12.44 -5.73
C PRO A 846 35.54 -12.45 -4.84
N THR A 847 35.64 -12.89 -3.59
CA THR A 847 34.52 -12.89 -2.61
C THR A 847 34.10 -11.49 -2.19
N ARG A 848 34.93 -10.47 -2.42
CA ARG A 848 34.61 -9.04 -2.18
C ARG A 848 33.90 -8.38 -3.37
N ARG A 849 33.29 -9.16 -4.24
CA ARG A 849 32.53 -8.64 -5.39
C ARG A 849 31.05 -8.77 -5.14
N PHE A 850 30.28 -7.79 -5.61
CA PHE A 850 28.83 -7.95 -5.68
C PHE A 850 28.49 -9.07 -6.66
N ASP A 851 27.54 -9.93 -6.28
CA ASP A 851 26.99 -10.93 -7.18
C ASP A 851 25.94 -10.26 -8.08
N LEU A 852 26.28 -10.10 -9.35
CA LEU A 852 25.40 -9.50 -10.36
C LEU A 852 24.67 -10.57 -11.20
N ALA A 853 24.76 -11.85 -10.82
CA ALA A 853 24.09 -12.91 -11.55
C ALA A 853 22.56 -12.76 -11.47
N THR A 854 21.91 -12.76 -12.64
CA THR A 854 20.46 -12.79 -12.75
C THR A 854 19.92 -14.21 -12.53
N GLY A 855 18.63 -14.34 -12.21
CA GLY A 855 17.95 -15.63 -12.09
C GLY A 855 17.54 -16.00 -10.66
N THR A 856 17.90 -15.21 -9.65
CA THR A 856 17.35 -15.36 -8.30
C THR A 856 17.07 -14.00 -7.66
N SER A 857 15.85 -13.81 -7.15
CA SER A 857 15.35 -12.55 -6.62
C SER A 857 14.53 -12.75 -5.34
N TRP A 858 14.50 -11.73 -4.49
CA TRP A 858 13.68 -11.69 -3.27
C TRP A 858 12.35 -10.97 -3.47
N GLY A 859 12.11 -10.45 -4.68
CA GLY A 859 10.95 -9.66 -5.05
C GLY A 859 11.31 -8.60 -6.09
N ARG A 860 10.29 -8.02 -6.71
CA ARG A 860 10.45 -7.08 -7.82
C ARG A 860 9.44 -5.93 -7.81
N PHE A 861 9.85 -4.83 -8.41
CA PHE A 861 9.08 -3.59 -8.55
C PHE A 861 8.62 -3.41 -9.99
N ALA A 862 7.39 -2.92 -10.20
CA ALA A 862 6.83 -2.74 -11.54
C ALA A 862 7.24 -1.42 -12.19
N SER A 863 7.60 -0.42 -11.37
CA SER A 863 8.28 0.79 -11.82
C SER A 863 9.61 0.92 -11.09
N LEU A 864 10.62 1.48 -11.75
CA LEU A 864 11.96 1.63 -11.16
C LEU A 864 11.87 2.63 -9.98
N PRO A 865 12.04 2.20 -8.73
CA PRO A 865 12.12 3.11 -7.59
C PRO A 865 13.36 3.99 -7.73
N THR A 866 13.27 5.24 -7.29
CA THR A 866 14.41 6.15 -7.14
C THR A 866 14.86 6.28 -5.68
N SER A 867 14.02 5.82 -4.74
CA SER A 867 14.31 5.73 -3.32
C SER A 867 13.70 4.46 -2.74
N LEU A 868 14.44 3.78 -1.87
CA LEU A 868 14.04 2.54 -1.20
C LEU A 868 14.29 2.63 0.30
N ALA A 869 13.41 2.01 1.08
CA ALA A 869 13.59 1.83 2.51
C ALA A 869 13.13 0.42 2.94
N ILE A 870 13.86 -0.18 3.89
CA ILE A 870 13.62 -1.54 4.36
C ILE A 870 13.06 -1.50 5.78
N HIS A 871 11.90 -2.12 5.94
CA HIS A 871 11.22 -2.31 7.21
C HIS A 871 11.73 -3.62 7.83
N THR A 872 11.96 -3.62 9.16
CA THR A 872 12.44 -4.84 9.86
C THR A 872 11.49 -6.02 9.76
N ASN A 873 10.21 -5.80 9.38
CA ASN A 873 9.16 -6.81 9.26
C ASN A 873 9.17 -7.54 7.91
N GLY A 874 10.28 -7.47 7.15
CA GLY A 874 10.39 -8.13 5.85
C GLY A 874 9.68 -7.39 4.71
N TYR A 875 9.48 -6.07 4.83
CA TYR A 875 8.91 -5.25 3.76
C TYR A 875 9.93 -4.26 3.22
N VAL A 876 9.88 -4.00 1.92
CA VAL A 876 10.64 -2.94 1.26
C VAL A 876 9.66 -1.97 0.62
N VAL A 877 9.86 -0.69 0.88
CA VAL A 877 9.05 0.39 0.31
C VAL A 877 9.88 1.10 -0.74
N GLY A 878 9.28 1.32 -1.91
CA GLY A 878 9.86 2.09 -3.00
C GLY A 878 8.95 3.20 -3.48
N VAL A 879 9.55 4.32 -3.84
CA VAL A 879 8.86 5.48 -4.44
C VAL A 879 9.60 5.97 -5.67
N ASN A 880 8.87 6.62 -6.57
CA ASN A 880 9.39 7.28 -7.76
C ASN A 880 8.62 8.59 -7.97
N PRO A 881 9.28 9.75 -8.11
CA PRO A 881 8.60 11.04 -8.24
C PRO A 881 7.79 11.19 -9.54
N ALA A 882 8.00 10.32 -10.53
CA ALA A 882 7.20 10.27 -11.76
C ALA A 882 5.87 9.50 -11.60
N ALA A 883 5.68 8.79 -10.48
CA ALA A 883 4.48 8.03 -10.19
C ALA A 883 3.94 8.38 -8.81
N ASP A 884 2.69 8.86 -8.75
CA ASP A 884 2.03 9.23 -7.49
C ASP A 884 1.51 8.00 -6.72
N ASN A 885 2.39 7.03 -6.50
CA ASN A 885 2.12 5.79 -5.78
C ASN A 885 3.28 5.41 -4.85
N MET A 886 3.05 4.36 -4.06
CA MET A 886 4.08 3.75 -3.21
C MET A 886 4.05 2.25 -3.46
N GLN A 887 5.22 1.67 -3.75
CA GLN A 887 5.38 0.25 -3.97
C GLN A 887 5.81 -0.42 -2.66
N ILE A 888 5.01 -1.34 -2.13
CA ILE A 888 5.31 -2.08 -0.90
C ILE A 888 5.55 -3.55 -1.27
N LEU A 889 6.80 -3.99 -1.19
CA LEU A 889 7.22 -5.35 -1.46
C LEU A 889 7.32 -6.15 -0.16
N ARG A 890 6.63 -7.28 -0.06
CA ARG A 890 6.94 -8.30 0.96
C ARG A 890 8.09 -9.17 0.45
N LEU A 891 9.17 -9.26 1.21
CA LEU A 891 10.35 -10.03 0.84
C LEU A 891 10.07 -11.53 0.86
N SER A 892 10.54 -12.23 -0.17
CA SER A 892 10.55 -13.69 -0.20
C SER A 892 11.38 -14.27 0.94
N SER A 893 10.93 -15.39 1.51
CA SER A 893 11.67 -16.10 2.57
C SER A 893 13.03 -16.64 2.14
N ALA A 894 13.21 -16.82 0.83
CA ALA A 894 14.47 -17.19 0.21
C ALA A 894 14.51 -16.61 -1.20
N GLY A 895 15.69 -16.62 -1.82
CA GLY A 895 15.80 -16.28 -3.24
C GLY A 895 14.98 -17.26 -4.09
N VAL A 896 14.10 -16.74 -4.93
CA VAL A 896 13.28 -17.51 -5.89
C VAL A 896 13.69 -17.18 -7.32
N PRO A 897 13.40 -18.03 -8.32
CA PRO A 897 13.62 -17.70 -9.72
C PRO A 897 12.98 -16.36 -10.11
N ASP A 898 13.63 -15.56 -10.95
CA ASP A 898 13.16 -14.21 -11.32
C ASP A 898 11.71 -14.18 -11.80
N ALA A 899 11.33 -15.16 -12.64
CA ALA A 899 9.95 -15.28 -13.12
C ALA A 899 8.93 -15.47 -11.97
N GLN A 900 9.33 -16.10 -10.87
CA GLN A 900 8.51 -16.40 -9.70
C GLN A 900 8.65 -15.36 -8.59
N ALA A 901 9.49 -14.32 -8.78
CA ALA A 901 9.68 -13.29 -7.78
C ALA A 901 8.37 -12.53 -7.51
N PRO A 902 8.01 -12.30 -6.22
CA PRO A 902 6.80 -11.58 -5.87
C PRO A 902 6.86 -10.13 -6.32
N TRP A 903 5.70 -9.59 -6.70
CA TRP A 903 5.57 -8.18 -7.09
C TRP A 903 5.30 -7.30 -5.88
N ALA A 904 5.84 -6.09 -5.90
CA ALA A 904 5.45 -5.04 -4.97
C ALA A 904 3.98 -4.64 -5.20
N CYS A 905 3.23 -4.49 -4.11
CA CYS A 905 1.85 -4.03 -4.13
C CYS A 905 1.82 -2.49 -4.17
N MET A 906 0.75 -1.88 -4.68
CA MET A 906 0.66 -0.41 -4.84
C MET A 906 -0.63 0.14 -4.23
N PRO A 907 -0.76 0.13 -2.89
CA PRO A 907 -2.04 0.39 -2.23
C PRO A 907 -2.41 1.89 -2.16
N LEU A 908 -1.55 2.79 -2.65
CA LEU A 908 -1.73 4.25 -2.54
C LEU A 908 -1.72 4.94 -3.90
N GLY A 909 -2.58 5.96 -4.03
CA GLY A 909 -2.77 6.71 -5.27
C GLY A 909 -2.66 8.22 -5.13
N PRO A 910 -2.83 8.96 -6.24
CA PRO A 910 -2.58 10.39 -6.31
C PRO A 910 -3.53 11.23 -5.45
N GLY A 911 -3.09 12.39 -4.99
CA GLY A 911 -3.96 13.38 -4.35
C GLY A 911 -3.29 14.13 -3.22
N THR A 912 -4.09 14.96 -2.54
CA THR A 912 -3.57 15.90 -1.51
C THR A 912 -4.05 15.56 -0.10
N GLY A 913 -5.04 14.68 0.05
CA GLY A 913 -5.53 14.21 1.35
C GLY A 913 -4.55 13.27 2.09
N PRO A 914 -4.85 12.90 3.35
CA PRO A 914 -4.17 11.80 4.03
C PRO A 914 -4.33 10.49 3.27
N GLY A 915 -3.29 9.67 3.19
CA GLY A 915 -3.33 8.42 2.43
C GLY A 915 -3.17 8.60 0.92
N ARG A 916 -2.82 9.82 0.47
CA ARG A 916 -2.63 10.18 -0.95
C ARG A 916 -1.25 10.77 -1.17
N LEU A 917 -0.70 10.59 -2.37
CA LEU A 917 0.65 11.00 -2.72
C LEU A 917 0.68 12.02 -3.86
N GLY A 918 1.70 12.87 -3.87
CA GLY A 918 1.98 13.80 -4.96
C GLY A 918 3.48 14.06 -5.11
N GLY A 919 4.08 13.51 -6.16
CA GLY A 919 5.51 13.51 -6.43
C GLY A 919 6.34 12.90 -5.29
N PRO A 920 6.13 11.63 -4.89
CA PRO A 920 6.87 11.00 -3.81
C PRO A 920 8.34 10.78 -4.21
N ALA A 921 9.25 11.52 -3.58
CA ALA A 921 10.65 11.61 -4.00
C ALA A 921 11.58 10.71 -3.18
N LEU A 922 11.36 10.65 -1.86
CA LEU A 922 12.22 9.92 -0.91
C LEU A 922 11.39 9.15 0.10
N THR A 923 11.90 8.00 0.54
CA THR A 923 11.27 7.21 1.62
C THR A 923 12.30 6.80 2.68
N CYS A 924 11.90 6.74 3.94
CA CYS A 924 12.70 6.18 5.02
C CYS A 924 11.81 5.50 6.08
N ILE A 925 12.39 4.58 6.86
CA ILE A 925 11.70 3.95 7.99
C ILE A 925 12.20 4.57 9.29
N ARG A 926 11.27 5.02 10.15
CA ARG A 926 11.57 5.48 11.51
C ARG A 926 11.76 4.27 12.45
N PRO A 927 12.50 4.38 13.58
CA PRO A 927 12.72 3.24 14.48
C PRO A 927 11.45 2.56 15.01
N ASP A 928 10.36 3.31 15.14
CA ASP A 928 9.03 2.80 15.51
C ASP A 928 8.26 2.17 14.34
N GLN A 929 8.97 1.83 13.26
CA GLN A 929 8.46 1.18 12.05
C GLN A 929 7.49 2.03 11.21
N THR A 930 7.35 3.32 11.51
CA THR A 930 6.59 4.23 10.66
C THR A 930 7.33 4.44 9.33
N ILE A 931 6.64 4.21 8.22
CA ILE A 931 7.13 4.57 6.89
C ILE A 931 6.92 6.07 6.70
N LEU A 932 7.95 6.79 6.26
CA LEU A 932 7.88 8.21 5.98
C LEU A 932 8.16 8.43 4.49
N VAL A 933 7.28 9.16 3.82
CA VAL A 933 7.43 9.53 2.41
C VAL A 933 7.51 11.03 2.30
N LEU A 934 8.60 11.53 1.71
CA LEU A 934 8.76 12.92 1.33
C LEU A 934 8.13 13.11 -0.05
N GLU A 935 7.13 13.97 -0.10
CA GLU A 935 6.37 14.32 -1.29
C GLU A 935 6.83 15.70 -1.79
N ALA A 936 7.58 15.72 -2.89
CA ALA A 936 8.05 16.97 -3.49
C ALA A 936 6.89 17.77 -4.10
N GLY A 937 5.90 17.10 -4.71
CA GLY A 937 4.73 17.74 -5.30
C GLY A 937 3.81 18.34 -4.24
N ASN A 938 3.44 17.56 -3.23
CA ASN A 938 2.61 18.04 -2.11
C ASN A 938 3.39 18.88 -1.07
N ARG A 939 4.73 18.96 -1.19
CA ARG A 939 5.66 19.68 -0.32
C ARG A 939 5.48 19.32 1.16
N ARG A 940 5.47 18.01 1.45
CA ARG A 940 5.25 17.48 2.81
C ARG A 940 6.04 16.19 3.04
N ILE A 941 6.15 15.79 4.31
CA ILE A 941 6.55 14.45 4.71
C ILE A 941 5.33 13.80 5.38
N GLN A 942 4.84 12.72 4.81
CA GLN A 942 3.67 12.00 5.30
C GLN A 942 4.06 10.63 5.88
N ALA A 943 3.35 10.23 6.95
CA ALA A 943 3.60 9.00 7.68
C ALA A 943 2.59 7.91 7.31
N PHE A 944 3.08 6.68 7.17
CA PHE A 944 2.30 5.51 6.76
C PHE A 944 2.64 4.26 7.59
N SER A 945 1.66 3.35 7.70
CA SER A 945 1.85 1.99 8.21
C SER A 945 2.35 1.07 7.09
N ARG A 946 2.80 -0.14 7.45
CA ARG A 946 3.23 -1.17 6.48
C ARG A 946 2.18 -1.56 5.45
N GLY A 947 0.90 -1.34 5.73
CA GLY A 947 -0.22 -1.57 4.81
C GLY A 947 -0.55 -0.38 3.92
N GLY A 948 0.22 0.72 4.01
CA GLY A 948 -0.02 1.96 3.27
C GLY A 948 -1.03 2.90 3.90
N HIS A 949 -1.52 2.66 5.12
CA HIS A 949 -2.50 3.56 5.76
C HIS A 949 -1.81 4.76 6.42
N PRO A 950 -2.38 5.98 6.35
CA PRO A 950 -1.78 7.17 6.96
C PRO A 950 -1.73 7.06 8.49
N VAL A 951 -0.56 7.31 9.09
CA VAL A 951 -0.32 7.20 10.54
C VAL A 951 -0.27 8.58 11.16
N ALA A 952 -0.98 8.78 12.28
CA ALA A 952 -1.00 10.03 13.03
C ALA A 952 0.32 10.24 13.83
N ALA A 953 1.46 10.28 13.13
CA ALA A 953 2.80 10.33 13.71
C ALA A 953 3.20 11.70 14.28
N PHE A 954 2.43 12.75 13.98
CA PHE A 954 2.75 14.15 14.29
C PHE A 954 1.64 14.81 15.12
N PRO A 955 1.33 14.33 16.34
CA PRO A 955 0.13 14.74 17.10
C PRO A 955 0.12 16.22 17.51
N THR A 956 1.22 16.95 17.33
CA THR A 956 1.34 18.37 17.66
C THR A 956 1.01 19.31 16.50
N THR A 957 0.72 18.77 15.30
CA THR A 957 0.37 19.55 14.11
C THR A 957 -1.15 19.58 13.88
N PRO A 958 -1.68 20.56 13.12
CA PRO A 958 -3.09 20.56 12.71
C PRO A 958 -3.48 19.35 11.84
N THR A 959 -2.50 18.69 11.23
CA THR A 959 -2.66 17.56 10.32
C THR A 959 -1.75 16.43 10.80
N PRO A 960 -2.20 15.54 11.71
CA PRO A 960 -1.31 14.65 12.44
C PRO A 960 -0.62 13.58 11.57
N TYR A 961 -1.00 13.46 10.30
CA TYR A 961 -0.48 12.50 9.33
C TYR A 961 0.74 13.00 8.54
N TRP A 962 0.97 14.31 8.50
CA TRP A 962 2.11 14.88 7.77
C TRP A 962 2.63 16.18 8.38
N ILE A 963 3.83 16.55 7.96
CA ILE A 963 4.48 17.83 8.25
C ILE A 963 4.81 18.55 6.94
N PRO A 964 4.69 19.89 6.87
CA PRO A 964 5.12 20.63 5.69
C PRO A 964 6.64 20.62 5.58
N LEU A 965 7.14 20.61 4.34
CA LEU A 965 8.56 20.85 4.07
C LEU A 965 8.86 22.34 4.21
N VAL A 966 9.98 22.66 4.85
CA VAL A 966 10.54 24.01 4.82
C VAL A 966 11.21 24.23 3.47
N SER A 967 10.89 25.35 2.82
CA SER A 967 11.55 25.76 1.57
C SER A 967 12.43 26.96 1.86
N HIS A 968 13.70 26.86 1.47
CA HIS A 968 14.69 27.93 1.55
C HIS A 968 14.95 28.59 0.19
N ALA A 969 14.28 28.10 -0.85
CA ALA A 969 14.46 28.55 -2.22
C ALA A 969 13.68 29.85 -2.49
N PRO A 970 14.23 30.74 -3.35
CA PRO A 970 13.46 31.85 -3.91
C PRO A 970 12.20 31.35 -4.65
N GLU A 971 11.17 32.20 -4.73
CA GLU A 971 9.95 31.86 -5.46
C GLU A 971 10.24 31.54 -6.93
N GLY A 972 9.76 30.38 -7.41
CA GLY A 972 9.98 29.90 -8.77
C GLY A 972 11.31 29.17 -8.98
N THR A 973 12.10 28.91 -7.93
CA THR A 973 13.28 28.05 -7.99
C THR A 973 12.91 26.61 -7.65
N ASP A 974 13.36 25.68 -8.49
CA ASP A 974 13.15 24.24 -8.26
C ASP A 974 13.96 23.76 -7.05
N VAL A 975 13.38 22.84 -6.27
CA VAL A 975 14.02 22.22 -5.10
C VAL A 975 14.11 20.71 -5.32
N VAL A 976 15.34 20.20 -5.34
CA VAL A 976 15.63 18.77 -5.40
C VAL A 976 15.87 18.26 -3.98
N HIS A 977 15.13 17.23 -3.59
CA HIS A 977 15.33 16.58 -2.30
C HIS A 977 16.27 15.40 -2.52
N LEU A 978 17.50 15.52 -2.02
CA LEU A 978 18.60 14.62 -2.34
C LEU A 978 18.60 13.37 -1.45
N SER A 979 18.27 13.51 -0.16
CA SER A 979 18.26 12.38 0.76
C SER A 979 17.41 12.66 2.00
N MET A 980 16.84 11.59 2.57
CA MET A 980 16.09 11.60 3.82
C MET A 980 16.54 10.43 4.69
N SER A 981 16.85 10.70 5.96
CA SER A 981 17.27 9.67 6.92
C SER A 981 16.67 9.91 8.30
N SER A 982 16.64 8.88 9.15
CA SER A 982 16.14 8.96 10.52
C SER A 982 17.19 8.46 11.52
N ASP A 983 17.27 9.10 12.69
CA ASP A 983 18.07 8.58 13.81
C ASP A 983 17.26 7.62 14.71
N VAL A 984 17.94 7.02 15.69
CA VAL A 984 17.33 6.09 16.66
C VAL A 984 16.26 6.72 17.56
N ALA A 985 16.26 8.05 17.70
CA ALA A 985 15.25 8.79 18.46
C ALA A 985 14.09 9.28 17.56
N GLY A 986 14.15 9.05 16.25
CA GLY A 986 13.13 9.45 15.28
C GLY A 986 13.26 10.87 14.75
N TYR A 987 14.40 11.55 14.93
CA TYR A 987 14.69 12.81 14.24
C TYR A 987 14.85 12.54 12.75
N LEU A 988 14.29 13.43 11.92
CA LEU A 988 14.31 13.30 10.46
C LEU A 988 15.28 14.30 9.88
N TYR A 989 16.19 13.84 9.03
CA TYR A 989 17.19 14.63 8.34
C TYR A 989 16.80 14.71 6.88
N VAL A 990 16.67 15.93 6.34
CA VAL A 990 16.36 16.16 4.93
C VAL A 990 17.48 17.00 4.34
N LEU A 991 18.13 16.45 3.32
CA LEU A 991 19.10 17.15 2.49
C LEU A 991 18.41 17.62 1.21
N SER A 992 18.46 18.92 0.93
CA SER A 992 17.88 19.51 -0.28
C SER A 992 18.87 20.41 -0.99
N GLN A 993 18.65 20.56 -2.30
CA GLN A 993 19.39 21.44 -3.18
C GLN A 993 18.42 22.36 -3.92
N ASN A 994 18.73 23.65 -3.95
CA ASN A 994 18.02 24.62 -4.79
C ASN A 994 18.65 24.70 -6.18
N GLY A 995 17.82 24.82 -7.22
CA GLY A 995 18.30 25.00 -8.58
C GLY A 995 19.30 23.91 -9.03
N ASN A 996 20.39 24.32 -9.66
CA ASN A 996 21.39 23.42 -10.23
C ASN A 996 22.47 22.96 -9.24
N GLY A 997 22.53 23.52 -8.01
CA GLY A 997 23.49 23.12 -6.99
C GLY A 997 24.93 23.48 -7.31
N TYR A 998 25.16 24.56 -8.07
CA TYR A 998 26.51 24.98 -8.43
C TYR A 998 27.19 25.75 -7.30
N ASP A 999 26.41 26.47 -6.50
CA ASP A 999 26.92 27.21 -5.35
C ASP A 999 26.74 26.40 -4.06
N PRO A 1000 27.72 26.39 -3.13
CA PRO A 1000 27.57 25.70 -1.85
C PRO A 1000 26.34 26.12 -1.03
N SER A 1001 25.90 27.39 -1.17
CA SER A 1001 24.70 27.93 -0.52
C SER A 1001 23.39 27.30 -1.01
N ASP A 1002 23.41 26.59 -2.14
CA ASP A 1002 22.22 25.91 -2.66
C ASP A 1002 21.84 24.67 -1.82
N PHE A 1003 22.75 24.19 -0.97
CA PHE A 1003 22.57 22.97 -0.19
C PHE A 1003 22.11 23.28 1.23
N HIS A 1004 21.06 22.58 1.65
CA HIS A 1004 20.42 22.79 2.95
C HIS A 1004 20.20 21.45 3.66
N LEU A 1005 20.57 21.40 4.93
CA LEU A 1005 20.19 20.34 5.87
C LEU A 1005 19.10 20.89 6.80
N ASP A 1006 17.93 20.27 6.76
CA ASP A 1006 16.87 20.48 7.74
C ASP A 1006 16.72 19.25 8.64
N VAL A 1007 16.58 19.48 9.94
CA VAL A 1007 16.29 18.42 10.91
C VAL A 1007 14.94 18.69 11.57
N TYR A 1008 14.08 17.69 11.58
CA TYR A 1008 12.77 17.72 12.24
C TYR A 1008 12.80 16.84 13.49
N ALA A 1009 12.17 17.33 14.56
CA ALA A 1009 11.94 16.57 15.77
C ALA A 1009 10.98 15.39 15.50
N PRO A 1010 10.99 14.34 16.34
CA PRO A 1010 10.11 13.17 16.18
C PRO A 1010 8.61 13.53 16.16
N THR A 1011 8.23 14.65 16.79
CA THR A 1011 6.86 15.19 16.83
C THR A 1011 6.47 15.95 15.56
N GLY A 1012 7.41 16.19 14.66
CA GLY A 1012 7.21 16.87 13.39
C GLY A 1012 7.63 18.33 13.34
N ALA A 1013 8.01 18.93 14.48
CA ALA A 1013 8.49 20.30 14.51
C ALA A 1013 9.83 20.45 13.79
N HIS A 1014 9.97 21.43 12.90
CA HIS A 1014 11.29 21.80 12.36
C HIS A 1014 12.18 22.29 13.49
N LEU A 1015 13.33 21.63 13.68
CA LEU A 1015 14.22 21.85 14.82
C LEU A 1015 15.35 22.80 14.46
N MET A 1016 16.08 22.51 13.39
CA MET A 1016 17.26 23.27 12.97
C MET A 1016 17.39 23.28 11.45
N HIS A 1017 18.11 24.28 10.98
CA HIS A 1017 18.49 24.46 9.58
C HIS A 1017 19.99 24.76 9.48
N GLN A 1018 20.67 24.13 8.52
CA GLN A 1018 22.06 24.41 8.19
C GLN A 1018 22.22 24.55 6.68
N GLU A 1019 22.62 25.75 6.24
CA GLU A 1019 23.04 26.05 4.88
C GLU A 1019 24.50 25.63 4.65
N GLY A 1020 24.84 25.20 3.43
CA GLY A 1020 26.21 24.94 3.02
C GLY A 1020 26.73 23.52 3.27
N LEU A 1021 25.87 22.56 3.63
CA LEU A 1021 26.26 21.14 3.74
C LEU A 1021 26.23 20.50 2.34
N VAL A 1022 27.32 20.66 1.59
CA VAL A 1022 27.43 20.20 0.21
C VAL A 1022 27.60 18.68 0.14
N ALA A 1023 26.58 17.98 -0.37
CA ALA A 1023 26.59 16.54 -0.57
C ALA A 1023 25.52 16.12 -1.59
N GLY A 1024 25.71 14.99 -2.27
CA GLY A 1024 24.68 14.37 -3.12
C GLY A 1024 23.73 13.43 -2.38
N GLY A 1025 24.07 13.03 -1.15
CA GLY A 1025 23.23 12.19 -0.31
C GLY A 1025 23.80 12.04 1.09
N LEU A 1026 22.98 11.59 2.04
CA LEU A 1026 23.40 11.34 3.42
C LEU A 1026 22.84 10.04 4.02
N ALA A 1027 23.52 9.52 5.04
CA ALA A 1027 23.04 8.47 5.93
C ALA A 1027 23.40 8.81 7.38
N VAL A 1028 22.52 8.47 8.33
CA VAL A 1028 22.69 8.81 9.75
C VAL A 1028 22.82 7.54 10.58
N ASP A 1029 23.88 7.43 11.39
CA ASP A 1029 24.11 6.28 12.27
C ASP A 1029 23.34 6.38 13.61
N LEU A 1030 23.45 5.38 14.49
CA LEU A 1030 22.71 5.41 15.78
C LEU A 1030 23.28 6.44 16.78
N TRP A 1031 24.36 7.14 16.42
CA TRP A 1031 25.07 8.14 17.22
C TRP A 1031 24.82 9.56 16.70
N ARG A 1032 23.96 9.69 15.68
CA ARG A 1032 23.64 10.94 14.96
C ARG A 1032 24.79 11.50 14.16
N ASN A 1033 25.80 10.68 13.84
CA ASN A 1033 26.82 11.08 12.88
C ASN A 1033 26.20 11.06 11.49
N VAL A 1034 26.48 12.09 10.71
CA VAL A 1034 26.00 12.21 9.33
C VAL A 1034 27.15 11.80 8.41
N TYR A 1035 26.94 10.78 7.60
CA TYR A 1035 27.84 10.37 6.54
C TYR A 1035 27.32 10.87 5.21
N THR A 1036 28.17 11.49 4.39
CA THR A 1036 27.78 12.10 3.12
C THR A 1036 28.52 11.51 1.93
N LEU A 1037 27.83 11.50 0.78
CA LEU A 1037 28.42 11.25 -0.53
C LEU A 1037 28.78 12.60 -1.18
N ASN A 1038 30.07 12.82 -1.46
CA ASN A 1038 30.57 14.14 -1.87
C ASN A 1038 30.77 14.22 -3.39
N PHE A 1039 30.65 15.42 -3.96
CA PHE A 1039 30.99 15.68 -5.37
C PHE A 1039 32.51 15.67 -5.65
N GLN A 1040 33.33 15.60 -4.61
CA GLN A 1040 34.78 15.45 -4.77
C GLN A 1040 35.12 14.07 -5.32
N GLN A 1041 35.72 14.08 -6.51
CA GLN A 1041 36.30 12.90 -7.14
C GLN A 1041 37.64 12.52 -6.51
N ILE A 1042 37.83 11.23 -6.23
CA ILE A 1042 39.10 10.63 -5.83
C ILE A 1042 39.48 9.49 -6.79
N ALA A 1043 40.73 9.04 -6.71
CA ALA A 1043 41.22 7.90 -7.47
C ALA A 1043 41.26 6.65 -6.56
N GLY A 1044 40.32 5.75 -6.78
CA GLY A 1044 40.24 4.46 -6.10
C GLY A 1044 41.29 3.45 -6.58
N PRO A 1045 41.18 2.18 -6.15
CA PRO A 1045 42.05 1.10 -6.60
C PRO A 1045 42.15 1.03 -8.13
N GLY A 1046 43.37 0.94 -8.66
CA GLY A 1046 43.62 0.91 -10.11
C GLY A 1046 43.38 2.23 -10.84
N GLY A 1047 43.22 3.35 -10.12
CA GLY A 1047 42.93 4.66 -10.73
C GLY A 1047 41.46 4.84 -11.13
N ARG A 1048 40.56 4.00 -10.60
CA ARG A 1048 39.12 4.08 -10.86
C ARG A 1048 38.55 5.39 -10.32
N THR A 1049 37.72 6.04 -11.13
CA THR A 1049 36.95 7.23 -10.74
C THR A 1049 35.91 6.89 -9.69
N GLU A 1050 35.92 7.57 -8.54
CA GLU A 1050 34.93 7.38 -7.48
C GLU A 1050 34.73 8.67 -6.65
N PRO A 1051 33.56 8.87 -6.04
CA PRO A 1051 33.34 9.96 -5.10
C PRO A 1051 34.02 9.69 -3.75
N SER A 1052 34.36 10.75 -3.02
CA SER A 1052 34.74 10.65 -1.61
C SER A 1052 33.51 10.57 -0.69
N LEU A 1053 33.74 10.12 0.54
CA LEU A 1053 32.76 10.15 1.63
C LEU A 1053 33.25 11.06 2.75
N SER A 1054 32.33 11.72 3.45
CA SER A 1054 32.66 12.50 4.66
C SER A 1054 31.84 12.05 5.86
N GLU A 1055 32.37 12.31 7.05
CA GLU A 1055 31.70 12.15 8.34
C GLU A 1055 31.56 13.53 8.99
N TYR A 1056 30.36 13.83 9.48
CA TYR A 1056 30.02 15.04 10.21
C TYR A 1056 29.50 14.66 11.60
N LEU A 1057 29.93 15.42 12.60
CA LEU A 1057 29.52 15.24 13.98
C LEU A 1057 28.62 16.39 14.44
N PRO A 1058 27.59 16.13 15.26
CA PRO A 1058 26.76 17.18 15.82
C PRO A 1058 27.52 17.98 16.89
N HIS A 1059 27.40 19.30 16.83
CA HIS A 1059 27.91 20.23 17.84
C HIS A 1059 26.77 21.08 18.40
N THR A 1060 26.49 20.92 19.70
CA THR A 1060 25.51 21.73 20.42
C THR A 1060 26.24 22.65 21.40
N PRO A 1061 26.17 23.98 21.27
CA PRO A 1061 26.80 24.90 22.22
C PRO A 1061 26.29 24.66 23.65
N HIS A 1062 27.18 24.54 24.63
CA HIS A 1062 26.77 24.55 26.03
C HIS A 1062 26.17 25.91 26.37
N THR A 1063 24.88 25.98 26.68
CA THR A 1063 24.32 27.17 27.31
C THR A 1063 25.00 27.32 28.68
N PRO A 1064 25.72 28.41 28.97
CA PRO A 1064 26.22 28.64 30.31
C PRO A 1064 25.02 28.80 31.22
N THR A 1065 24.92 27.97 32.26
CA THR A 1065 24.03 28.22 33.38
C THR A 1065 24.23 29.65 33.85
N GLN A 1066 23.12 30.40 33.93
CA GLN A 1066 23.13 31.79 34.37
C GLN A 1066 23.96 31.94 35.65
N GLY A 1067 24.90 32.88 35.61
CA GLY A 1067 25.78 33.18 36.72
C GLY A 1067 25.03 33.50 38.02
N PRO A 1068 25.71 33.41 39.17
CA PRO A 1068 25.08 33.49 40.47
C PRO A 1068 24.35 34.82 40.65
N VAL A 1069 23.07 34.72 41.03
CA VAL A 1069 22.22 35.81 41.48
C VAL A 1069 23.00 36.67 42.47
N GLN A 1070 23.16 37.96 42.15
CA GLN A 1070 23.68 38.94 43.10
C GLN A 1070 22.80 38.92 44.35
N ALA A 1071 23.42 38.57 45.48
CA ALA A 1071 22.81 38.68 46.79
C ALA A 1071 22.45 40.15 47.05
N GLU A 1072 21.16 40.42 47.19
CA GLU A 1072 20.65 41.69 47.67
C GLU A 1072 21.03 41.84 49.14
N GLU A 1073 22.01 42.70 49.39
CA GLU A 1073 22.49 43.06 50.72
C GLU A 1073 21.39 43.86 51.44
N THR A 1074 20.66 43.19 52.33
CA THR A 1074 19.84 43.86 53.35
C THR A 1074 20.68 44.16 54.58
N ARG A 1075 20.76 45.43 54.97
CA ARG A 1075 20.90 45.94 56.36
C ARG A 1075 20.98 47.46 56.39
N PRO A 1076 20.51 48.13 57.46
CA PRO A 1076 19.28 47.95 58.23
C PRO A 1076 18.21 49.01 57.90
#